data_AF-A0A4R8R8I0-F1
#
_entry.id   AF-A0A4R8R8I0-F1
#
_cell.length_a   1.000
_cell.length_b   1.000
_cell.length_c   1.000
_cell.angle_alpha   90.00
_cell.angle_beta   90.00
_cell.angle_gamma   90.00
#
_symmetry.space_group_name_H-M   'P 1'
#
loop_
_entity.id
_entity.type
_entity.pdbx_description
1 polymer ?
#
loop_
_entity_poly.entity_id
_entity_poly.type
_entity_poly.pdbx_seq_one_letter_code
_entity_poly.pdbx_strand_id
1 'polypeptide(L)'
;MGDICSATDESAVTMAPSWRKLILPRRGGPPIPIRPVDEDAIARIRKTTFETRRRDVEAMLAYHRMFPETAKAGQRYLAGQPDPLGAAVVARLNLVDGIKPADYADMWISEHGLPFALWTAVQLADGPPLFSMWSSTDTPVPDVWSHVRIECFDVALRLRERLTLVDDDEYRRAVHAISSARISDKTKCVAAFMFPTEAQWVFEACQGPIGLIENRSRLELLTSVSSIDMVSKLLFQNTGWDSYYQDYRRILPTLVDRFGPALVPVLDRILDGYLSKGRAGVVSEALACLPSDDAFATLLRHANKPGVRQSVELAMARFPMRAADQLARRDDPVSVELLAMHLALRPQLAARLPQGTAPVPSAGATTNAAELPELLVSPPWTAKRPKVKPVVLDELPAPPYAELSWTPDELEKLRNFAEHTPWLGPRTWGDLEADGKHGKLSGTDFQSILLSGPLELAHKLIANRWIPLWSFSFGYWFPAALHRHGPELGGLGALLAEKEPESASAALGPLITREVAETHARWLAGKRRLLAIAARAYFRRHGAAVAAMLVPAALGPLGALRDSAQLALRYLARTDSSTAVIESSRHYGDAAATAITEIVELDPLLVLPKRIPSVPDWAAGALLAPVTLTDGTPLPAASLNVIVVMLMMSSPDNPYAGLTAISESCDTATLRALTWSLYEAWDRIGAPTRHSWAFDALAWFADDETVDRLNDIIRRWPGLGRSARVPHGLDVLANIGSDHALLTIYRISQRERSKPLKDKANAKIQEIALSRSLSAEQMADRLVPDLGLNDASALSLDYGSRVFTVQFDERLQPVVTNESGAALKALPKPGKGDDAARAEDSYRRFSALRRQVRTVAKEQLRRLEDAMIRERRWSVEEFESLFVSHPLLIHVVRRLLWATFSPTGEISLFRVAEDRTLADDNDALTSLAPSHTVGIAHPLHSPEHMATWGRMFADYELLQPFPQISRPVIKATGQDLREQELSRFAQATARTFSLTALSSRGWEIGEMIDGPARHQISRSAPGGRMVDIWLSPGIPPDPREIETQEISVRLDRGTFADAGLVFASEIITDVTGATAQ
;
A
#
# COMPACT_ATOMS: atom_id res chain seq x y z
N MET A 1 27.88 -28.08 -11.42
CA MET A 1 26.42 -28.20 -11.20
C MET A 1 25.89 -29.60 -11.60
N GLY A 2 26.68 -30.67 -11.39
CA GLY A 2 26.36 -32.03 -11.90
C GLY A 2 25.86 -33.04 -10.86
N ASP A 3 25.82 -32.70 -9.57
CA ASP A 3 25.62 -33.69 -8.49
C ASP A 3 24.28 -33.56 -7.71
N ILE A 4 23.38 -32.66 -8.10
CA ILE A 4 22.15 -32.41 -7.29
C ILE A 4 21.08 -33.51 -7.50
N CYS A 5 21.11 -34.25 -8.62
CA CYS A 5 20.13 -35.31 -8.88
C CYS A 5 20.42 -36.65 -8.15
N SER A 6 21.55 -36.80 -7.46
CA SER A 6 21.88 -38.04 -6.73
C SER A 6 21.52 -38.00 -5.24
N ALA A 7 21.08 -36.85 -4.69
CA ALA A 7 21.01 -36.63 -3.25
C ALA A 7 19.60 -36.47 -2.65
N THR A 8 18.52 -36.43 -3.44
CA THR A 8 17.14 -36.37 -2.89
C THR A 8 16.55 -37.77 -2.73
N ASP A 9 16.41 -38.20 -1.48
CA ASP A 9 15.63 -39.39 -1.11
C ASP A 9 14.14 -39.16 -1.43
N GLU A 10 13.69 -39.65 -2.59
CA GLU A 10 12.29 -39.52 -3.03
C GLU A 10 11.29 -40.40 -2.26
N SER A 11 11.78 -41.15 -1.27
CA SER A 11 10.97 -42.01 -0.39
C SER A 11 10.76 -41.42 1.01
N ALA A 12 11.48 -40.36 1.37
CA ALA A 12 11.39 -39.71 2.67
C ALA A 12 10.49 -38.46 2.66
N VAL A 13 9.75 -38.27 3.77
CA VAL A 13 8.98 -37.04 4.01
C VAL A 13 9.93 -35.84 4.09
N THR A 14 9.71 -34.86 3.22
CA THR A 14 10.59 -33.69 3.10
C THR A 14 9.85 -32.41 3.50
N MET A 15 10.18 -31.88 4.68
CA MET A 15 9.63 -30.62 5.20
C MET A 15 10.68 -29.51 5.24
N ALA A 16 10.27 -28.27 4.98
CA ALA A 16 11.12 -27.10 5.18
C ALA A 16 11.43 -26.89 6.68
N PRO A 17 12.57 -26.27 7.04
CA PRO A 17 12.90 -25.98 8.44
C PRO A 17 11.82 -25.16 9.17
N SER A 18 11.11 -24.29 8.45
CA SER A 18 9.98 -23.52 8.99
C SER A 18 8.79 -24.39 9.38
N TRP A 19 8.53 -25.49 8.66
CA TRP A 19 7.51 -26.48 9.01
C TRP A 19 7.95 -27.37 10.15
N ARG A 20 9.21 -27.83 10.14
CA ARG A 20 9.75 -28.70 11.21
C ARG A 20 9.67 -28.03 12.59
N LYS A 21 9.90 -26.72 12.66
CA LYS A 21 9.78 -25.92 13.90
C LYS A 21 8.35 -25.83 14.47
N LEU A 22 7.34 -26.15 13.67
CA LEU A 22 5.92 -26.11 14.07
C LEU A 22 5.39 -27.48 14.50
N ILE A 23 6.21 -28.54 14.43
CA ILE A 23 5.83 -29.86 14.95
C ILE A 23 5.70 -29.74 16.47
N LEU A 24 4.55 -30.14 17.02
CA LEU A 24 4.30 -30.06 18.45
C LEU A 24 5.07 -31.17 19.19
N PRO A 25 5.82 -30.84 20.25
CA PRO A 25 6.62 -31.80 21.01
C PRO A 25 5.75 -32.92 21.59
N ARG A 26 6.27 -34.15 21.60
CA ARG A 26 5.62 -35.31 22.23
C ARG A 26 6.66 -36.34 22.63
N ARG A 27 6.39 -37.12 23.67
CA ARG A 27 7.26 -38.26 24.03
C ARG A 27 7.32 -39.25 22.85
N GLY A 28 8.52 -39.69 22.49
CA GLY A 28 8.76 -40.55 21.33
C GLY A 28 8.61 -39.87 19.96
N GLY A 29 8.44 -38.53 19.91
CA GLY A 29 8.44 -37.76 18.67
C GLY A 29 9.85 -37.31 18.23
N PRO A 30 9.95 -36.59 17.10
CA PRO A 30 11.23 -35.99 16.69
C PRO A 30 11.70 -34.97 17.73
N PRO A 31 13.03 -34.78 17.91
CA PRO A 31 13.56 -33.79 18.83
C PRO A 31 13.23 -32.37 18.34
N ILE A 32 12.48 -31.61 19.14
CA ILE A 32 12.12 -30.22 18.86
C ILE A 32 12.80 -29.31 19.90
N PRO A 33 13.52 -28.25 19.49
CA PRO A 33 14.12 -27.31 20.43
C PRO A 33 13.07 -26.64 21.30
N ILE A 34 13.26 -26.70 22.62
CA ILE A 34 12.36 -26.09 23.62
C ILE A 34 12.96 -24.75 24.09
N ARG A 35 12.13 -23.72 24.23
CA ARG A 35 12.58 -22.40 24.74
C ARG A 35 13.15 -22.54 26.16
N PRO A 36 14.29 -21.92 26.50
CA PRO A 36 14.78 -21.88 27.88
C PRO A 36 13.83 -21.11 28.81
N VAL A 37 13.93 -21.37 30.11
CA VAL A 37 13.18 -20.63 31.14
C VAL A 37 13.67 -19.18 31.19
N ASP A 38 12.75 -18.23 31.32
CA ASP A 38 13.02 -16.80 31.39
C ASP A 38 12.87 -16.32 32.84
N GLU A 39 13.96 -16.42 33.61
CA GLU A 39 13.97 -16.09 35.04
C GLU A 39 13.60 -14.63 35.32
N ASP A 40 13.97 -13.72 34.41
CA ASP A 40 13.61 -12.30 34.53
C ASP A 40 12.11 -12.08 34.35
N ALA A 41 11.46 -12.83 33.44
CA ALA A 41 10.01 -12.80 33.30
C ALA A 41 9.31 -13.31 34.55
N ILE A 42 9.79 -14.41 35.14
CA ILE A 42 9.27 -14.95 36.41
C ILE A 42 9.38 -13.91 37.53
N ALA A 43 10.55 -13.28 37.68
CA ALA A 43 10.77 -12.24 38.68
C ALA A 43 9.83 -11.02 38.48
N ARG A 44 9.57 -10.63 37.24
CA ARG A 44 8.61 -9.56 36.92
C ARG A 44 7.17 -9.94 37.26
N ILE A 45 6.74 -11.16 36.94
CA ILE A 45 5.40 -11.65 37.32
C ILE A 45 5.24 -11.55 38.83
N ARG A 46 6.21 -12.09 39.58
CA ARG A 46 6.22 -12.06 41.05
C ARG A 46 6.07 -10.64 41.60
N LYS A 47 7.02 -9.77 41.23
CA LYS A 47 7.08 -8.40 41.72
C LYS A 47 5.83 -7.61 41.36
N THR A 48 5.32 -7.75 40.14
CA THR A 48 4.16 -6.97 39.72
C THR A 48 2.89 -7.48 40.36
N THR A 49 2.64 -8.79 40.34
CA THR A 49 1.39 -9.38 40.84
C THR A 49 1.28 -9.35 42.37
N PHE A 50 2.35 -9.69 43.09
CA PHE A 50 2.30 -9.88 44.54
C PHE A 50 2.76 -8.66 45.34
N GLU A 51 3.44 -7.70 44.72
CA GLU A 51 3.93 -6.49 45.39
C GLU A 51 3.33 -5.22 44.77
N THR A 52 3.65 -4.94 43.50
CA THR A 52 3.41 -3.63 42.88
C THR A 52 1.93 -3.35 42.62
N ARG A 53 1.20 -4.35 42.13
CA ARG A 53 -0.23 -4.28 41.77
C ARG A 53 -1.10 -5.18 42.64
N ARG A 54 -0.59 -5.62 43.79
CA ARG A 54 -1.33 -6.50 44.71
C ARG A 54 -2.71 -5.95 45.05
N ARG A 55 -2.80 -4.65 45.34
CA ARG A 55 -4.07 -3.97 45.67
C ARG A 55 -5.06 -3.99 44.51
N ASP A 56 -4.58 -3.89 43.28
CA ASP A 56 -5.43 -3.96 42.08
C ASP A 56 -6.01 -5.36 41.92
N VAL A 57 -5.18 -6.40 42.12
CA VAL A 57 -5.64 -7.80 42.13
C VAL A 57 -6.68 -8.03 43.24
N GLU A 58 -6.40 -7.57 44.46
CA GLU A 58 -7.31 -7.68 45.60
C GLU A 58 -8.65 -6.97 45.34
N ALA A 59 -8.61 -5.77 44.75
CA ALA A 59 -9.82 -5.03 44.36
C ALA A 59 -10.64 -5.77 43.28
N MET A 60 -9.98 -6.37 42.29
CA MET A 60 -10.65 -7.18 41.27
C MET A 60 -11.28 -8.44 41.86
N LEU A 61 -10.61 -9.11 42.80
CA LEU A 61 -11.16 -10.27 43.51
C LEU A 61 -12.33 -9.88 44.43
N ALA A 62 -12.34 -8.65 44.96
CA ALA A 62 -13.42 -8.12 45.79
C ALA A 62 -14.60 -7.54 44.97
N TYR A 63 -14.53 -7.55 43.64
CA TYR A 63 -15.58 -7.00 42.79
C TYR A 63 -16.91 -7.76 42.97
N HIS A 64 -18.00 -7.03 43.16
CA HIS A 64 -19.31 -7.61 43.53
C HIS A 64 -19.89 -8.61 42.51
N ARG A 65 -19.44 -8.60 41.25
CA ARG A 65 -19.83 -9.60 40.23
C ARG A 65 -18.84 -10.76 40.09
N MET A 66 -17.78 -10.81 40.90
CA MET A 66 -16.85 -11.94 40.95
C MET A 66 -17.53 -13.14 41.62
N PHE A 67 -17.36 -14.33 41.06
CA PHE A 67 -17.90 -15.55 41.66
C PHE A 67 -17.23 -15.80 43.03
N PRO A 68 -17.99 -16.02 44.13
CA PRO A 68 -17.42 -16.11 45.47
C PRO A 68 -16.32 -17.16 45.64
N GLU A 69 -16.47 -18.33 45.01
CA GLU A 69 -15.47 -19.40 45.09
C GLU A 69 -14.18 -19.04 44.33
N THR A 70 -14.29 -18.28 43.25
CA THR A 70 -13.16 -17.76 42.47
C THR A 70 -12.40 -16.67 43.23
N ALA A 71 -13.13 -15.75 43.86
CA ALA A 71 -12.57 -14.72 44.72
C ALA A 71 -11.78 -15.34 45.89
N LYS A 72 -12.38 -16.31 46.61
CA LYS A 72 -11.73 -17.02 47.72
C LYS A 72 -10.48 -17.77 47.28
N ALA A 73 -10.54 -18.48 46.15
CA ALA A 73 -9.37 -19.19 45.62
C ALA A 73 -8.22 -18.21 45.27
N GLY A 74 -8.54 -17.10 44.59
CA GLY A 74 -7.56 -16.05 44.30
C GLY A 74 -6.95 -15.44 45.56
N GLN A 75 -7.75 -15.19 46.59
CA GLN A 75 -7.28 -14.69 47.89
C GLN A 75 -6.36 -15.68 48.60
N ARG A 76 -6.69 -16.98 48.61
CA ARG A 76 -5.82 -18.03 49.17
C ARG A 76 -4.46 -18.06 48.47
N TYR A 77 -4.45 -17.98 47.15
CA TYR A 77 -3.21 -17.94 46.37
C TYR A 77 -2.39 -16.67 46.64
N LEU A 78 -3.02 -15.49 46.71
CA LEU A 78 -2.34 -14.24 47.11
C LEU A 78 -1.80 -14.26 48.55
N ALA A 79 -2.39 -15.08 49.42
CA ALA A 79 -1.89 -15.34 50.77
C ALA A 79 -0.76 -16.38 50.82
N GLY A 80 -0.31 -16.89 49.68
CA GLY A 80 0.80 -17.85 49.57
C GLY A 80 0.38 -19.32 49.72
N GLN A 81 -0.92 -19.63 49.74
CA GLN A 81 -1.38 -21.02 49.75
C GLN A 81 -1.33 -21.62 48.33
N PRO A 82 -0.87 -22.88 48.17
CA PRO A 82 -0.82 -23.52 46.86
C PRO A 82 -2.23 -23.92 46.40
N ASP A 83 -2.94 -22.98 45.80
CA ASP A 83 -4.29 -23.16 45.24
C ASP A 83 -4.24 -23.02 43.69
N PRO A 84 -4.34 -24.13 42.93
CA PRO A 84 -4.29 -24.09 41.47
C PRO A 84 -5.41 -23.26 40.82
N LEU A 85 -6.60 -23.23 41.42
CA LEU A 85 -7.69 -22.38 40.92
C LEU A 85 -7.37 -20.92 41.18
N GLY A 86 -6.83 -20.60 42.36
CA GLY A 86 -6.36 -19.24 42.69
C GLY A 86 -5.26 -18.75 41.77
N ALA A 87 -4.28 -19.60 41.47
CA ALA A 87 -3.20 -19.30 40.52
C ALA A 87 -3.73 -19.02 39.10
N ALA A 88 -4.69 -19.83 38.63
CA ALA A 88 -5.35 -19.63 37.34
C ALA A 88 -6.11 -18.30 37.27
N VAL A 89 -6.82 -17.93 38.34
CA VAL A 89 -7.57 -16.67 38.45
C VAL A 89 -6.64 -15.47 38.40
N VAL A 90 -5.57 -15.48 39.20
CA VAL A 90 -4.62 -14.37 39.25
C VAL A 90 -3.89 -14.20 37.92
N ALA A 91 -3.52 -15.29 37.26
CA ALA A 91 -2.92 -15.24 35.93
C ALA A 91 -3.87 -14.64 34.88
N ARG A 92 -5.15 -15.02 34.87
CA ARG A 92 -6.14 -14.47 33.92
C ARG A 92 -6.35 -12.96 34.01
N LEU A 93 -6.05 -12.33 35.15
CA LEU A 93 -6.12 -10.86 35.30
C LEU A 93 -4.99 -10.15 34.54
N ASN A 94 -3.90 -10.86 34.24
CA ASN A 94 -2.76 -10.44 33.42
C ASN A 94 -2.35 -8.96 33.56
N LEU A 95 -1.92 -8.56 34.77
CA LEU A 95 -1.55 -7.18 35.07
C LEU A 95 -0.09 -6.82 34.71
N VAL A 96 0.59 -7.67 33.94
CA VAL A 96 2.04 -7.56 33.67
C VAL A 96 2.31 -7.48 32.17
N ASP A 97 2.85 -6.34 31.74
CA ASP A 97 3.13 -6.11 30.32
C ASP A 97 4.27 -6.98 29.80
N GLY A 98 4.12 -7.46 28.56
CA GLY A 98 5.17 -8.20 27.84
C GLY A 98 5.42 -9.63 28.33
N ILE A 99 4.58 -10.18 29.20
CA ILE A 99 4.66 -11.57 29.67
C ILE A 99 3.95 -12.53 28.72
N LYS A 100 4.55 -13.71 28.49
CA LYS A 100 3.95 -14.79 27.68
C LYS A 100 3.26 -15.82 28.59
N PRO A 101 2.22 -16.53 28.12
CA PRO A 101 1.58 -17.61 28.87
C PRO A 101 2.56 -18.70 29.36
N ALA A 102 3.61 -18.99 28.57
CA ALA A 102 4.65 -19.95 28.94
C ALA A 102 5.43 -19.54 30.20
N ASP A 103 5.60 -18.24 30.45
CA ASP A 103 6.37 -17.75 31.58
C ASP A 103 5.61 -17.97 32.90
N TYR A 104 4.27 -17.95 32.88
CA TYR A 104 3.43 -18.36 34.02
C TYR A 104 3.55 -19.85 34.33
N ALA A 105 3.58 -20.71 33.30
CA ALA A 105 3.78 -22.15 33.48
C ALA A 105 5.13 -22.44 34.13
N ASP A 106 6.20 -21.79 33.66
CA ASP A 106 7.55 -21.94 34.22
C ASP A 106 7.62 -21.43 35.67
N MET A 107 6.96 -20.30 35.99
CA MET A 107 6.84 -19.83 37.37
C MET A 107 6.18 -20.88 38.27
N TRP A 108 5.02 -21.42 37.89
CA TRP A 108 4.33 -22.44 38.70
C TRP A 108 5.15 -23.71 38.89
N ILE A 109 5.88 -24.14 37.86
CA ILE A 109 6.80 -25.28 37.97
C ILE A 109 7.90 -24.98 38.99
N SER A 110 8.50 -23.78 38.92
CA SER A 110 9.58 -23.38 39.82
C SER A 110 9.14 -23.26 41.29
N GLU A 111 7.90 -22.85 41.54
CA GLU A 111 7.39 -22.56 42.90
C GLU A 111 6.72 -23.76 43.56
N HIS A 112 5.99 -24.54 42.77
CA HIS A 112 5.05 -25.54 43.29
C HIS A 112 5.19 -26.91 42.59
N GLY A 113 6.10 -27.02 41.61
CA GLY A 113 6.37 -28.24 40.87
C GLY A 113 5.44 -28.47 39.67
N LEU A 114 5.85 -29.41 38.81
CA LEU A 114 5.13 -29.75 37.58
C LEU A 114 3.67 -30.21 37.81
N PRO A 115 3.35 -31.07 38.81
CA PRO A 115 1.96 -31.45 39.09
C PRO A 115 1.03 -30.27 39.37
N PHE A 116 1.51 -29.25 40.11
CA PHE A 116 0.74 -28.05 40.41
C PHE A 116 0.47 -27.25 39.14
N ALA A 117 1.50 -27.00 38.33
CA ALA A 117 1.36 -26.25 37.09
C ALA A 117 0.39 -26.92 36.09
N LEU A 118 0.45 -28.25 35.99
CA LEU A 118 -0.49 -29.04 35.18
C LEU A 118 -1.93 -28.91 35.67
N TRP A 119 -2.15 -29.01 36.99
CA TRP A 119 -3.47 -28.82 37.57
C TRP A 119 -3.99 -27.40 37.31
N THR A 120 -3.15 -26.37 37.48
CA THR A 120 -3.49 -24.97 37.21
C THR A 120 -3.91 -24.74 35.76
N ALA A 121 -3.24 -25.37 34.79
CA ALA A 121 -3.63 -25.30 33.39
C ALA A 121 -5.00 -25.95 33.11
N VAL A 122 -5.34 -27.02 33.82
CA VAL A 122 -6.68 -27.63 33.78
C VAL A 122 -7.73 -26.68 34.38
N GLN A 123 -7.43 -26.02 35.51
CA GLN A 123 -8.32 -25.02 36.11
C GLN A 123 -8.51 -23.79 35.21
N LEU A 124 -7.49 -23.41 34.44
CA LEU A 124 -7.60 -22.35 33.42
C LEU A 124 -8.57 -22.70 32.28
N ALA A 125 -8.94 -23.96 32.07
CA ALA A 125 -9.89 -24.35 31.03
C ALA A 125 -11.35 -24.19 31.48
N ASP A 126 -11.63 -24.48 32.76
CA ASP A 126 -12.98 -24.48 33.35
C ASP A 126 -13.27 -23.31 34.28
N GLY A 127 -12.27 -22.48 34.61
CA GLY A 127 -12.46 -21.34 35.49
C GLY A 127 -13.56 -20.41 34.94
N PRO A 128 -14.41 -19.83 35.81
CA PRO A 128 -15.55 -19.03 35.38
C PRO A 128 -15.11 -17.85 34.51
N PRO A 129 -15.94 -17.43 33.53
CA PRO A 129 -15.63 -16.28 32.70
C PRO A 129 -15.53 -15.04 33.59
N LEU A 130 -14.36 -14.38 33.56
CA LEU A 130 -14.24 -13.00 34.00
C LEU A 130 -14.99 -12.17 32.94
N PHE A 131 -16.22 -11.73 33.25
CA PHE A 131 -17.08 -11.02 32.30
C PHE A 131 -16.36 -9.83 31.62
N SER A 132 -16.82 -9.51 30.41
CA SER A 132 -16.42 -8.32 29.63
C SER A 132 -16.83 -7.04 30.36
N MET A 133 -15.87 -6.33 30.96
CA MET A 133 -16.06 -4.99 31.52
C MET A 133 -16.18 -3.99 30.37
N TRP A 134 -17.39 -3.84 29.83
CA TRP A 134 -17.74 -2.74 28.93
C TRP A 134 -18.74 -1.82 29.66
N SER A 135 -18.40 -0.53 29.62
CA SER A 135 -19.08 0.66 30.13
C SER A 135 -20.39 0.49 30.92
N SER A 136 -20.35 0.89 32.19
CA SER A 136 -21.31 1.87 32.72
C SER A 136 -20.74 2.49 34.01
N THR A 137 -20.21 3.71 33.86
CA THR A 137 -20.33 4.84 34.81
C THR A 137 -19.96 4.75 36.29
N ASP A 138 -19.60 3.62 36.92
CA ASP A 138 -19.47 3.62 38.41
C ASP A 138 -18.12 3.22 39.02
N THR A 139 -17.04 2.99 38.27
CA THR A 139 -15.66 3.00 38.81
C THR A 139 -14.62 2.91 37.70
N PRO A 140 -13.46 3.60 37.79
CA PRO A 140 -12.34 3.34 36.89
C PRO A 140 -11.76 1.96 37.19
N VAL A 141 -12.15 0.97 36.40
CA VAL A 141 -11.27 -0.19 36.20
C VAL A 141 -10.09 0.34 35.39
N PRO A 142 -8.83 0.01 35.73
CA PRO A 142 -7.69 0.34 34.88
C PRO A 142 -7.99 -0.04 33.43
N ASP A 143 -7.53 0.76 32.48
CA ASP A 143 -7.77 0.57 31.05
C ASP A 143 -7.16 -0.77 30.55
N VAL A 144 -7.88 -1.89 30.75
CA VAL A 144 -7.45 -3.25 30.38
C VAL A 144 -7.79 -3.58 28.92
N TRP A 145 -7.93 -2.56 28.07
CA TRP A 145 -8.34 -2.75 26.68
C TRP A 145 -7.26 -3.37 25.78
N SER A 146 -6.04 -3.62 26.28
CA SER A 146 -4.92 -3.99 25.40
C SER A 146 -4.00 -5.15 25.82
N HIS A 147 -4.30 -5.93 26.87
CA HIS A 147 -3.38 -6.99 27.32
C HIS A 147 -3.97 -8.41 27.23
N VAL A 148 -3.38 -9.19 26.31
CA VAL A 148 -3.44 -10.65 26.08
C VAL A 148 -4.21 -11.42 27.16
N ARG A 149 -5.37 -12.01 26.82
CA ARG A 149 -5.95 -13.09 27.65
C ARG A 149 -4.93 -14.22 27.73
N ILE A 150 -4.62 -14.72 28.92
CA ILE A 150 -3.80 -15.93 29.06
C ILE A 150 -4.62 -17.11 28.57
N GLU A 151 -4.33 -17.53 27.35
CA GLU A 151 -4.98 -18.65 26.68
C GLU A 151 -4.50 -19.99 27.27
N CYS A 152 -5.44 -20.83 27.72
CA CYS A 152 -5.12 -22.09 28.40
C CYS A 152 -4.28 -23.05 27.54
N PHE A 153 -4.49 -23.09 26.22
CA PHE A 153 -3.73 -23.96 25.31
C PHE A 153 -2.27 -23.53 25.11
N ASP A 154 -1.95 -22.25 25.31
CA ASP A 154 -0.56 -21.78 25.22
C ASP A 154 0.24 -22.14 26.48
N VAL A 155 -0.42 -22.11 27.65
CA VAL A 155 0.11 -22.69 28.89
C VAL A 155 0.27 -24.21 28.75
N ALA A 156 -0.76 -24.89 28.23
CA ALA A 156 -0.74 -26.34 28.02
C ALA A 156 0.35 -26.78 27.04
N LEU A 157 0.65 -25.98 26.00
CA LEU A 157 1.73 -26.26 25.07
C LEU A 157 3.10 -26.20 25.77
N ARG A 158 3.32 -25.21 26.64
CA ARG A 158 4.53 -25.14 27.45
C ARG A 158 4.66 -26.34 28.39
N LEU A 159 3.56 -26.79 28.99
CA LEU A 159 3.57 -27.97 29.86
C LEU A 159 3.81 -29.26 29.08
N ARG A 160 3.24 -29.38 27.87
CA ARG A 160 3.51 -30.47 26.93
C ARG A 160 5.00 -30.56 26.56
N GLU A 161 5.66 -29.42 26.33
CA GLU A 161 7.11 -29.35 26.14
C GLU A 161 7.86 -29.94 27.33
N ARG A 162 7.54 -29.48 28.56
CA ARG A 162 8.21 -29.93 29.79
C ARG A 162 8.02 -31.43 30.03
N LEU A 163 6.84 -31.98 29.73
CA LEU A 163 6.55 -33.42 29.83
C LEU A 163 7.40 -34.30 28.90
N THR A 164 8.02 -33.74 27.86
CA THR A 164 8.97 -34.49 27.00
C THR A 164 10.35 -34.65 27.63
N LEU A 165 10.68 -33.86 28.66
CA LEU A 165 12.00 -33.81 29.28
C LEU A 165 12.07 -34.59 30.60
N VAL A 166 10.94 -34.96 31.19
CA VAL A 166 10.87 -35.67 32.48
C VAL A 166 11.05 -37.19 32.30
N ASP A 167 11.53 -37.87 33.34
CA ASP A 167 11.61 -39.34 33.36
C ASP A 167 10.21 -40.00 33.45
N ASP A 168 10.16 -41.32 33.34
CA ASP A 168 8.90 -42.07 33.37
C ASP A 168 8.20 -42.06 34.74
N ASP A 169 8.95 -41.86 35.84
CA ASP A 169 8.39 -41.82 37.19
C ASP A 169 7.68 -40.50 37.45
N GLU A 170 8.31 -39.39 37.06
CA GLU A 170 7.74 -38.05 37.11
C GLU A 170 6.56 -37.90 36.14
N TYR A 171 6.64 -38.51 34.95
CA TYR A 171 5.51 -38.56 34.02
C TYR A 171 4.29 -39.27 34.64
N ARG A 172 4.48 -40.43 35.29
CA ARG A 172 3.39 -41.14 35.98
C ARG A 172 2.81 -40.33 37.14
N ARG A 173 3.63 -39.61 37.91
CA ARG A 173 3.14 -38.68 38.95
C ARG A 173 2.30 -37.55 38.34
N ALA A 174 2.73 -36.99 37.22
CA ALA A 174 1.99 -35.95 36.50
C ALA A 174 0.62 -36.44 35.98
N VAL A 175 0.58 -37.65 35.41
CA VAL A 175 -0.67 -38.32 34.98
C VAL A 175 -1.61 -38.51 36.18
N HIS A 176 -1.11 -39.08 37.28
CA HIS A 176 -1.90 -39.30 38.49
C HIS A 176 -2.45 -38.00 39.06
N ALA A 177 -1.64 -36.93 39.09
CA ALA A 177 -2.00 -35.65 39.66
C ALA A 177 -3.26 -35.06 39.01
N ILE A 178 -3.38 -35.06 37.69
CA ILE A 178 -4.52 -34.41 37.03
C ILE A 178 -5.64 -35.37 36.61
N SER A 179 -5.51 -36.67 36.90
CA SER A 179 -6.50 -37.69 36.50
C SER A 179 -7.91 -37.37 37.01
N SER A 180 -8.04 -36.97 38.27
CA SER A 180 -9.32 -36.59 38.89
C SER A 180 -9.82 -35.20 38.49
N ALA A 181 -8.98 -34.37 37.86
CA ALA A 181 -9.32 -33.01 37.44
C ALA A 181 -9.95 -32.96 36.03
N ARG A 182 -9.99 -34.07 35.29
CA ARG A 182 -10.57 -34.22 33.94
C ARG A 182 -12.10 -34.40 33.97
N ILE A 183 -12.79 -33.44 34.57
CA ILE A 183 -14.23 -33.55 34.88
C ILE A 183 -15.09 -33.18 33.67
N SER A 184 -14.88 -31.98 33.10
CA SER A 184 -15.60 -31.46 31.94
C SER A 184 -14.99 -31.90 30.61
N ASP A 185 -15.69 -31.66 29.50
CA ASP A 185 -15.15 -31.92 28.16
C ASP A 185 -13.97 -30.99 27.83
N LYS A 186 -13.95 -29.75 28.34
CA LYS A 186 -12.82 -28.82 28.17
C LYS A 186 -11.57 -29.29 28.90
N THR A 187 -11.71 -29.74 30.14
CA THR A 187 -10.58 -30.24 30.94
C THR A 187 -10.05 -31.57 30.41
N LYS A 188 -10.91 -32.45 29.92
CA LYS A 188 -10.50 -33.66 29.17
C LYS A 188 -9.71 -33.30 27.92
N CYS A 189 -10.15 -32.28 27.17
CA CYS A 189 -9.46 -31.81 25.97
C CYS A 189 -8.06 -31.25 26.26
N VAL A 190 -7.93 -30.36 27.25
CA VAL A 190 -6.62 -29.77 27.63
C VAL A 190 -5.67 -30.84 28.17
N ALA A 191 -6.17 -31.78 28.97
CA ALA A 191 -5.36 -32.90 29.43
C ALA A 191 -4.90 -33.81 28.28
N ALA A 192 -5.79 -34.17 27.35
CA ALA A 192 -5.44 -34.95 26.17
C ALA A 192 -4.40 -34.25 25.28
N PHE A 193 -4.46 -32.92 25.19
CA PHE A 193 -3.48 -32.13 24.46
C PHE A 193 -2.09 -32.12 25.13
N MET A 194 -2.03 -32.00 26.46
CA MET A 194 -0.77 -32.07 27.22
C MET A 194 -0.17 -33.48 27.22
N PHE A 195 -1.01 -34.51 27.21
CA PHE A 195 -0.64 -35.92 27.28
C PHE A 195 -1.04 -36.70 26.01
N PRO A 196 -0.45 -36.40 24.84
CA PRO A 196 -0.85 -37.01 23.57
C PRO A 196 -0.53 -38.52 23.46
N THR A 197 0.25 -39.06 24.40
CA THR A 197 0.58 -40.50 24.50
C THR A 197 -0.40 -41.29 25.36
N GLU A 198 -1.23 -40.63 26.17
CA GLU A 198 -2.29 -41.26 26.96
C GLU A 198 -3.51 -41.53 26.07
N ALA A 199 -3.45 -42.63 25.29
CA ALA A 199 -4.40 -42.92 24.22
C ALA A 199 -5.86 -42.93 24.69
N GLN A 200 -6.12 -43.44 25.90
CA GLN A 200 -7.46 -43.46 26.49
C GLN A 200 -7.98 -42.03 26.76
N TRP A 201 -7.10 -41.12 27.22
CA TRP A 201 -7.48 -39.75 27.50
C TRP A 201 -7.82 -38.98 26.23
N VAL A 202 -7.03 -39.21 25.18
CA VAL A 202 -7.28 -38.65 23.84
C VAL A 202 -8.57 -39.20 23.26
N PHE A 203 -8.82 -40.52 23.38
CA PHE A 203 -10.05 -41.15 22.94
C PHE A 203 -11.28 -40.53 23.62
N GLU A 204 -11.27 -40.43 24.95
CA GLU A 204 -12.35 -39.82 25.74
C GLU A 204 -12.61 -38.37 25.34
N ALA A 205 -11.56 -37.57 25.17
CA ALA A 205 -11.68 -36.17 24.73
C ALA A 205 -12.31 -36.04 23.34
N CYS A 206 -12.10 -37.02 22.45
CA CYS A 206 -12.69 -37.05 21.11
C CYS A 206 -14.18 -37.49 21.09
N GLN A 207 -14.75 -37.96 22.21
CA GLN A 207 -16.16 -38.37 22.27
C GLN A 207 -17.10 -37.29 22.85
N GLY A 208 -16.58 -36.31 23.60
CA GLY A 208 -17.39 -35.26 24.22
C GLY A 208 -17.88 -34.19 23.22
N PRO A 209 -18.99 -33.48 23.50
CA PRO A 209 -19.41 -32.33 22.72
C PRO A 209 -18.33 -31.24 22.75
N ILE A 210 -17.75 -30.96 21.59
CA ILE A 210 -16.72 -29.93 21.42
C ILE A 210 -17.46 -28.57 21.47
N GLY A 211 -17.50 -27.96 22.66
CA GLY A 211 -18.36 -26.81 22.99
C GLY A 211 -18.25 -25.60 22.03
N LEU A 212 -19.43 -25.13 21.62
CA LEU A 212 -19.79 -24.13 20.60
C LEU A 212 -19.27 -22.69 20.77
N ILE A 213 -18.18 -22.43 21.50
CA ILE A 213 -17.62 -21.07 21.65
C ILE A 213 -16.14 -20.96 21.25
N GLU A 214 -15.37 -22.06 21.20
CA GLU A 214 -13.94 -22.01 20.84
C GLU A 214 -13.55 -23.11 19.85
N ASN A 215 -13.48 -22.76 18.56
CA ASN A 215 -12.97 -23.59 17.47
C ASN A 215 -11.52 -24.13 17.68
N ARG A 216 -10.79 -23.59 18.68
CA ARG A 216 -9.39 -23.91 18.97
C ARG A 216 -9.20 -25.30 19.58
N SER A 217 -10.06 -25.73 20.50
CA SER A 217 -9.95 -27.03 21.21
C SER A 217 -9.91 -28.23 20.26
N ARG A 218 -10.72 -28.19 19.19
CA ARG A 218 -10.79 -29.21 18.15
C ARG A 218 -9.48 -29.35 17.38
N LEU A 219 -8.84 -28.21 17.06
CA LEU A 219 -7.58 -28.17 16.31
C LEU A 219 -6.41 -28.72 17.13
N GLU A 220 -6.37 -28.42 18.42
CA GLU A 220 -5.32 -28.90 19.31
C GLU A 220 -5.43 -30.42 19.52
N LEU A 221 -6.64 -30.97 19.61
CA LEU A 221 -6.85 -32.43 19.67
C LEU A 221 -6.34 -33.17 18.42
N LEU A 222 -6.48 -32.59 17.21
CA LEU A 222 -5.96 -33.19 15.98
C LEU A 222 -4.44 -33.49 16.07
N THR A 223 -3.69 -32.69 16.81
CA THR A 223 -2.24 -32.90 16.99
C THR A 223 -1.90 -34.00 18.02
N SER A 224 -2.91 -34.60 18.64
CA SER A 224 -2.78 -35.54 19.76
C SER A 224 -3.29 -36.94 19.41
N VAL A 225 -4.19 -37.08 18.43
CA VAL A 225 -4.76 -38.38 18.00
C VAL A 225 -3.75 -39.34 17.37
N SER A 226 -3.93 -40.64 17.61
CA SER A 226 -3.05 -41.71 17.12
C SER A 226 -3.53 -42.45 15.87
N SER A 227 -4.73 -42.14 15.35
CA SER A 227 -5.33 -42.80 14.18
C SER A 227 -5.84 -41.80 13.14
N ILE A 228 -5.68 -42.15 11.86
CA ILE A 228 -6.18 -41.36 10.73
C ILE A 228 -7.73 -41.30 10.70
N ASP A 229 -8.40 -42.32 11.24
CA ASP A 229 -9.86 -42.34 11.36
C ASP A 229 -10.34 -41.28 12.36
N MET A 230 -9.58 -41.07 13.45
CA MET A 230 -9.87 -40.00 14.41
C MET A 230 -9.60 -38.62 13.82
N VAL A 231 -8.56 -38.46 13.01
CA VAL A 231 -8.31 -37.21 12.25
C VAL A 231 -9.51 -36.92 11.35
N SER A 232 -9.97 -37.91 10.59
CA SER A 232 -11.13 -37.77 9.70
C SER A 232 -12.41 -37.46 10.47
N LYS A 233 -12.66 -38.17 11.57
CA LYS A 233 -13.82 -37.95 12.45
C LYS A 233 -13.80 -36.53 13.02
N LEU A 234 -12.68 -36.11 13.61
CA LEU A 234 -12.53 -34.77 14.17
C LEU A 234 -12.57 -33.68 13.11
N LEU A 235 -12.15 -33.90 11.86
CA LEU A 235 -12.24 -32.85 10.83
C LEU A 235 -13.63 -32.75 10.20
N PHE A 236 -14.34 -33.87 10.02
CA PHE A 236 -15.53 -33.92 9.15
C PHE A 236 -16.85 -34.25 9.86
N GLN A 237 -16.87 -34.46 11.19
CA GLN A 237 -18.13 -34.57 11.92
C GLN A 237 -18.88 -33.23 11.94
N ASN A 238 -20.15 -33.26 11.50
CA ASN A 238 -21.02 -32.11 11.30
C ASN A 238 -21.76 -31.76 12.60
N THR A 239 -21.37 -30.66 13.26
CA THR A 239 -21.94 -30.18 14.53
C THR A 239 -22.69 -28.85 14.41
N GLY A 240 -22.92 -28.35 13.19
CA GLY A 240 -23.52 -27.03 12.92
C GLY A 240 -22.48 -25.91 12.84
N TRP A 241 -22.79 -24.79 12.17
CA TRP A 241 -21.95 -23.58 11.91
C TRP A 241 -20.41 -23.81 11.82
N ASP A 242 -19.99 -24.95 11.26
CA ASP A 242 -18.64 -25.47 11.46
C ASP A 242 -17.57 -24.83 10.55
N SER A 243 -16.38 -24.63 11.14
CA SER A 243 -15.06 -24.77 10.49
C SER A 243 -14.49 -23.63 9.61
N TYR A 244 -14.99 -22.41 9.65
CA TYR A 244 -14.43 -21.31 8.83
C TYR A 244 -13.10 -20.70 9.33
N TYR A 245 -12.49 -21.18 10.43
CA TYR A 245 -11.27 -20.57 11.02
C TYR A 245 -10.20 -21.59 11.47
N GLN A 246 -9.99 -22.67 10.73
CA GLN A 246 -8.91 -23.61 11.05
C GLN A 246 -7.53 -23.04 10.66
N ASP A 247 -6.63 -22.88 11.64
CA ASP A 247 -5.21 -22.58 11.39
C ASP A 247 -4.46 -23.87 11.02
N TYR A 248 -4.62 -24.30 9.77
CA TYR A 248 -3.96 -25.50 9.23
C TYR A 248 -2.44 -25.48 9.41
N ARG A 249 -1.82 -24.29 9.44
CA ARG A 249 -0.36 -24.16 9.48
C ARG A 249 0.21 -24.60 10.82
N ARG A 250 -0.56 -24.48 11.90
CA ARG A 250 -0.20 -24.97 13.24
C ARG A 250 -0.34 -26.49 13.37
N ILE A 251 -1.32 -27.11 12.70
CA ILE A 251 -1.65 -28.53 12.92
C ILE A 251 -0.99 -29.49 11.92
N LEU A 252 -0.93 -29.12 10.64
CA LEU A 252 -0.52 -30.03 9.56
C LEU A 252 0.92 -30.53 9.69
N PRO A 253 1.92 -29.74 10.14
CA PRO A 253 3.28 -30.25 10.32
C PRO A 253 3.33 -31.47 11.23
N THR A 254 2.60 -31.45 12.36
CA THR A 254 2.52 -32.58 13.30
C THR A 254 1.79 -33.78 12.70
N LEU A 255 0.75 -33.55 11.90
CA LEU A 255 0.01 -34.63 11.22
C LEU A 255 0.82 -35.28 10.09
N VAL A 256 1.54 -34.48 9.28
CA VAL A 256 2.43 -34.99 8.22
C VAL A 256 3.55 -35.82 8.82
N ASP A 257 4.14 -35.36 9.93
CA ASP A 257 5.18 -36.10 10.68
C ASP A 257 4.65 -37.43 11.23
N ARG A 258 3.40 -37.45 11.74
CA ARG A 258 2.82 -38.63 12.38
C ARG A 258 2.26 -39.67 11.41
N PHE A 259 1.63 -39.23 10.31
CA PHE A 259 0.84 -40.10 9.44
C PHE A 259 1.41 -40.24 8.02
N GLY A 260 2.32 -39.36 7.60
CA GLY A 260 2.94 -39.43 6.27
C GLY A 260 1.91 -39.57 5.14
N PRO A 261 2.14 -40.44 4.14
CA PRO A 261 1.22 -40.64 3.02
C PRO A 261 -0.21 -41.06 3.39
N ALA A 262 -0.44 -41.65 4.58
CA ALA A 262 -1.80 -42.00 5.02
C ALA A 262 -2.71 -40.76 5.18
N LEU A 263 -2.13 -39.55 5.22
CA LEU A 263 -2.86 -38.29 5.30
C LEU A 263 -3.46 -37.85 3.96
N VAL A 264 -3.01 -38.39 2.81
CA VAL A 264 -3.43 -37.94 1.48
C VAL A 264 -4.96 -37.89 1.30
N PRO A 265 -5.74 -38.94 1.64
CA PRO A 265 -7.20 -38.91 1.47
C PRO A 265 -7.88 -37.82 2.30
N VAL A 266 -7.33 -37.49 3.47
CA VAL A 266 -7.84 -36.42 4.33
C VAL A 266 -7.57 -35.06 3.70
N LEU A 267 -6.35 -34.82 3.21
CA LEU A 267 -5.98 -33.54 2.58
C LEU A 267 -6.74 -33.31 1.28
N ASP A 268 -6.96 -34.37 0.49
CA ASP A 268 -7.76 -34.32 -0.73
C ASP A 268 -9.20 -33.88 -0.43
N ARG A 269 -9.83 -34.51 0.56
CA ARG A 269 -11.18 -34.14 1.01
C ARG A 269 -11.26 -32.71 1.56
N ILE A 270 -10.21 -32.22 2.22
CA ILE A 270 -10.15 -30.81 2.65
C ILE A 270 -10.07 -29.90 1.42
N LEU A 271 -9.24 -30.23 0.43
CA LEU A 271 -9.10 -29.45 -0.80
C LEU A 271 -10.38 -29.45 -1.63
N ASP A 272 -11.14 -30.54 -1.69
CA ASP A 272 -12.44 -30.63 -2.36
C ASP A 272 -13.46 -29.61 -1.84
N GLY A 273 -13.37 -29.22 -0.57
CA GLY A 273 -14.21 -28.19 0.04
C GLY A 273 -13.88 -26.76 -0.41
N TYR A 274 -14.70 -25.79 0.03
CA TYR A 274 -14.43 -24.37 -0.18
C TYR A 274 -13.34 -23.88 0.78
N LEU A 275 -12.15 -23.55 0.25
CA LEU A 275 -11.04 -22.97 1.01
C LEU A 275 -10.63 -21.61 0.44
N SER A 276 -10.26 -20.68 1.34
CA SER A 276 -9.56 -19.47 0.93
C SER A 276 -8.18 -19.80 0.35
N LYS A 277 -7.67 -18.96 -0.54
CA LYS A 277 -6.35 -19.13 -1.20
C LYS A 277 -5.23 -19.48 -0.22
N GLY A 278 -5.17 -18.78 0.93
CA GLY A 278 -4.14 -19.01 1.94
C GLY A 278 -4.21 -20.41 2.55
N ARG A 279 -5.42 -20.92 2.81
CA ARG A 279 -5.62 -22.25 3.38
C ARG A 279 -5.37 -23.36 2.38
N ALA A 280 -5.84 -23.19 1.14
CA ALA A 280 -5.53 -24.12 0.05
C ALA A 280 -4.01 -24.23 -0.17
N GLY A 281 -3.28 -23.11 -0.06
CA GLY A 281 -1.82 -23.11 -0.08
C GLY A 281 -1.18 -23.94 1.03
N VAL A 282 -1.65 -23.81 2.28
CA VAL A 282 -1.11 -24.57 3.41
C VAL A 282 -1.41 -26.08 3.31
N VAL A 283 -2.62 -26.45 2.90
CA VAL A 283 -3.02 -27.87 2.73
C VAL A 283 -2.26 -28.52 1.57
N SER A 284 -2.11 -27.82 0.44
CA SER A 284 -1.30 -28.31 -0.67
C SER A 284 0.19 -28.36 -0.35
N GLU A 285 0.72 -27.44 0.47
CA GLU A 285 2.11 -27.51 0.94
C GLU A 285 2.35 -28.79 1.76
N ALA A 286 1.36 -29.24 2.56
CA ALA A 286 1.41 -30.53 3.26
C ALA A 286 1.50 -31.70 2.28
N LEU A 287 0.66 -31.74 1.24
CA LEU A 287 0.73 -32.75 0.17
C LEU A 287 2.11 -32.75 -0.51
N ALA A 288 2.69 -31.59 -0.77
CA ALA A 288 4.02 -31.46 -1.37
C ALA A 288 5.16 -31.94 -0.46
N CYS A 289 4.91 -32.22 0.82
CA CYS A 289 5.87 -32.85 1.73
C CYS A 289 5.87 -34.38 1.65
N LEU A 290 4.83 -34.98 1.05
CA LEU A 290 4.58 -36.41 1.08
C LEU A 290 5.22 -37.12 -0.13
N PRO A 291 6.05 -38.15 0.08
CA PRO A 291 6.74 -38.89 -0.97
C PRO A 291 5.81 -39.95 -1.59
N SER A 292 4.69 -39.52 -2.20
CA SER A 292 3.67 -40.43 -2.75
C SER A 292 3.15 -39.96 -4.12
N ASP A 293 2.91 -40.92 -5.02
CA ASP A 293 2.25 -40.68 -6.31
C ASP A 293 0.84 -40.14 -6.11
N ASP A 294 0.09 -40.67 -5.13
CA ASP A 294 -1.26 -40.20 -4.82
C ASP A 294 -1.24 -38.73 -4.35
N ALA A 295 -0.20 -38.32 -3.62
CA ALA A 295 -0.04 -36.93 -3.19
C ALA A 295 0.20 -36.00 -4.39
N PHE A 296 1.05 -36.39 -5.34
CA PHE A 296 1.31 -35.62 -6.55
C PHE A 296 0.07 -35.57 -7.47
N ALA A 297 -0.60 -36.70 -7.67
CA ALA A 297 -1.84 -36.76 -8.45
C ALA A 297 -2.95 -35.88 -7.85
N THR A 298 -3.06 -35.85 -6.52
CA THR A 298 -3.99 -34.96 -5.80
C THR A 298 -3.64 -33.48 -6.02
N LEU A 299 -2.36 -33.12 -5.95
CA LEU A 299 -1.91 -31.76 -6.25
C LEU A 299 -2.26 -31.34 -7.68
N LEU A 300 -2.05 -32.20 -8.67
CA LEU A 300 -2.41 -31.92 -10.07
C LEU A 300 -3.92 -31.74 -10.26
N ARG A 301 -4.74 -32.60 -9.63
CA ARG A 301 -6.20 -32.50 -9.68
C ARG A 301 -6.72 -31.15 -9.21
N HIS A 302 -6.06 -30.57 -8.19
CA HIS A 302 -6.41 -29.28 -7.60
C HIS A 302 -5.56 -28.11 -8.12
N ALA A 303 -4.74 -28.29 -9.16
CA ALA A 303 -3.76 -27.29 -9.62
C ALA A 303 -4.37 -25.94 -10.03
N ASN A 304 -5.63 -25.95 -10.48
CA ASN A 304 -6.37 -24.73 -10.86
C ASN A 304 -6.92 -23.95 -9.66
N LYS A 305 -6.89 -24.50 -8.43
CA LYS A 305 -7.33 -23.78 -7.23
C LYS A 305 -6.28 -22.74 -6.83
N PRO A 306 -6.70 -21.49 -6.52
CA PRO A 306 -5.77 -20.45 -6.08
C PRO A 306 -4.93 -20.91 -4.88
N GLY A 307 -3.60 -20.86 -5.01
CA GLY A 307 -2.65 -21.22 -3.96
C GLY A 307 -2.08 -22.65 -4.06
N VAL A 308 -2.66 -23.55 -4.88
CA VAL A 308 -2.17 -24.94 -5.00
C VAL A 308 -0.98 -25.07 -5.94
N ARG A 309 -0.93 -24.29 -7.02
CA ARG A 309 0.13 -24.41 -8.05
C ARG A 309 1.56 -24.29 -7.52
N GLN A 310 1.79 -23.42 -6.54
CA GLN A 310 3.10 -23.28 -5.88
C GLN A 310 3.55 -24.58 -5.20
N SER A 311 2.60 -25.36 -4.68
CA SER A 311 2.88 -26.64 -4.04
C SER A 311 3.15 -27.74 -5.05
N VAL A 312 2.59 -27.67 -6.26
CA VAL A 312 2.94 -28.57 -7.38
C VAL A 312 4.43 -28.38 -7.73
N GLU A 313 4.87 -27.14 -7.94
CA GLU A 313 6.28 -26.83 -8.20
C GLU A 313 7.21 -27.24 -7.05
N LEU A 314 6.77 -27.03 -5.80
CA LEU A 314 7.50 -27.49 -4.62
C LEU A 314 7.65 -29.02 -4.61
N ALA A 315 6.61 -29.76 -4.99
CA ALA A 315 6.66 -31.21 -5.13
C ALA A 315 7.58 -31.63 -6.29
N MET A 316 7.55 -30.93 -7.42
CA MET A 316 8.47 -31.15 -8.55
C MET A 316 9.94 -30.94 -8.17
N ALA A 317 10.23 -29.97 -7.31
CA ALA A 317 11.58 -29.72 -6.81
C ALA A 317 12.04 -30.77 -5.78
N ARG A 318 11.13 -31.27 -4.93
CA ARG A 318 11.42 -32.28 -3.89
C ARG A 318 11.52 -33.71 -4.44
N PHE A 319 10.69 -34.02 -5.44
CA PHE A 319 10.55 -35.36 -6.02
C PHE A 319 10.65 -35.28 -7.56
N PRO A 320 11.82 -34.86 -8.10
CA PRO A 320 11.97 -34.53 -9.51
C PRO A 320 11.73 -35.68 -10.48
N MET A 321 12.13 -36.91 -10.16
CA MET A 321 11.87 -38.08 -11.00
C MET A 321 10.39 -38.45 -10.97
N ARG A 322 9.79 -38.55 -9.77
CA ARG A 322 8.36 -38.81 -9.61
C ARG A 322 7.51 -37.81 -10.38
N ALA A 323 7.82 -36.53 -10.29
CA ALA A 323 7.09 -35.48 -11.00
C ALA A 323 7.19 -35.61 -12.52
N ALA A 324 8.38 -35.86 -13.05
CA ALA A 324 8.58 -36.05 -14.50
C ALA A 324 7.75 -37.24 -15.02
N ASP A 325 7.80 -38.38 -14.33
CA ASP A 325 7.03 -39.58 -14.68
C ASP A 325 5.52 -39.37 -14.58
N GLN A 326 5.03 -38.76 -13.50
CA GLN A 326 3.60 -38.46 -13.32
C GLN A 326 3.06 -37.46 -14.35
N LEU A 327 3.83 -36.42 -14.69
CA LEU A 327 3.45 -35.43 -15.69
C LEU A 327 3.47 -36.01 -17.11
N ALA A 328 4.47 -36.84 -17.43
CA ALA A 328 4.62 -37.47 -18.75
C ALA A 328 3.51 -38.48 -19.08
N ARG A 329 2.79 -38.99 -18.08
CA ARG A 329 1.65 -39.91 -18.25
C ARG A 329 0.32 -39.20 -18.56
N ARG A 330 0.32 -37.86 -18.66
CA ARG A 330 -0.89 -37.04 -18.76
C ARG A 330 -0.81 -36.08 -19.94
N ASP A 331 -1.86 -36.04 -20.75
CA ASP A 331 -1.95 -35.17 -21.94
C ASP A 331 -2.76 -33.89 -21.70
N ASP A 332 -3.13 -33.59 -20.45
CA ASP A 332 -3.86 -32.35 -20.14
C ASP A 332 -2.95 -31.11 -20.26
N PRO A 333 -3.47 -29.94 -20.71
CA PRO A 333 -2.65 -28.76 -20.98
C PRO A 333 -1.78 -28.31 -19.81
N VAL A 334 -2.25 -28.47 -18.57
CA VAL A 334 -1.51 -28.09 -17.35
C VAL A 334 -0.32 -29.02 -17.15
N SER A 335 -0.51 -30.33 -17.33
CA SER A 335 0.56 -31.32 -17.18
C SER A 335 1.63 -31.18 -18.26
N VAL A 336 1.24 -30.92 -19.52
CA VAL A 336 2.16 -30.67 -20.63
C VAL A 336 3.00 -29.42 -20.38
N GLU A 337 2.36 -28.32 -19.96
CA GLU A 337 3.05 -27.08 -19.59
C GLU A 337 4.05 -27.30 -18.44
N LEU A 338 3.61 -27.96 -17.37
CA LEU A 338 4.45 -28.24 -16.20
C LEU A 338 5.61 -29.18 -16.54
N LEU A 339 5.40 -30.15 -17.43
CA LEU A 339 6.46 -31.03 -17.92
C LEU A 339 7.50 -30.25 -18.73
N ALA A 340 7.05 -29.41 -19.67
CA ALA A 340 7.94 -28.56 -20.45
C ALA A 340 8.78 -27.64 -19.54
N MET A 341 8.14 -27.03 -18.54
CA MET A 341 8.83 -26.23 -17.51
C MET A 341 9.84 -27.07 -16.73
N HIS A 342 9.47 -28.28 -16.29
CA HIS A 342 10.35 -29.17 -15.53
C HIS A 342 11.57 -29.60 -16.32
N LEU A 343 11.39 -29.92 -17.61
CA LEU A 343 12.45 -30.33 -18.52
C LEU A 343 13.35 -29.15 -18.90
N ALA A 344 12.80 -27.95 -19.09
CA ALA A 344 13.60 -26.74 -19.32
C ALA A 344 14.51 -26.42 -18.12
N LEU A 345 14.01 -26.61 -16.89
CA LEU A 345 14.78 -26.40 -15.66
C LEU A 345 15.75 -27.53 -15.34
N ARG A 346 15.44 -28.76 -15.77
CA ARG A 346 16.21 -29.98 -15.47
C ARG A 346 16.36 -30.85 -16.73
N PRO A 347 17.14 -30.41 -17.75
CA PRO A 347 17.24 -31.10 -19.03
C PRO A 347 17.68 -32.57 -18.93
N GLN A 348 18.45 -32.91 -17.89
CA GLN A 348 18.90 -34.27 -17.58
C GLN A 348 17.76 -35.28 -17.36
N LEU A 349 16.56 -34.82 -17.01
CA LEU A 349 15.38 -35.68 -16.81
C LEU A 349 14.83 -36.23 -18.13
N ALA A 350 15.03 -35.50 -19.24
CA ALA A 350 14.52 -35.90 -20.55
C ALA A 350 15.05 -37.27 -21.00
N ALA A 351 16.31 -37.58 -20.68
CA ALA A 351 16.96 -38.85 -21.02
C ALA A 351 16.35 -40.08 -20.32
N ARG A 352 15.49 -39.87 -19.30
CA ARG A 352 14.86 -40.94 -18.51
C ARG A 352 13.36 -41.08 -18.77
N LEU A 353 12.79 -40.26 -19.65
CA LEU A 353 11.38 -40.36 -20.04
C LEU A 353 11.21 -41.32 -21.24
N PRO A 354 10.02 -41.93 -21.42
CA PRO A 354 9.73 -42.78 -22.57
C PRO A 354 9.92 -42.02 -23.90
N GLN A 355 10.45 -42.68 -24.94
CA GLN A 355 10.60 -42.07 -26.26
C GLN A 355 9.21 -41.63 -26.80
N GLY A 356 9.08 -40.35 -27.18
CA GLY A 356 7.82 -39.77 -27.69
C GLY A 356 7.12 -38.77 -26.77
N THR A 357 7.59 -38.58 -25.53
CA THR A 357 7.12 -37.49 -24.65
C THR A 357 7.56 -36.11 -25.17
N ALA A 358 6.70 -35.10 -25.00
CA ALA A 358 6.74 -33.74 -25.57
C ALA A 358 8.14 -33.15 -25.90
N PRO A 359 8.27 -32.39 -27.01
CA PRO A 359 9.55 -31.83 -27.44
C PRO A 359 10.15 -30.93 -26.35
N VAL A 360 11.40 -31.23 -25.97
CA VAL A 360 12.23 -30.33 -25.16
C VAL A 360 12.45 -29.06 -25.98
N PRO A 361 12.14 -27.85 -25.48
CA PRO A 361 12.52 -26.63 -26.16
C PRO A 361 14.03 -26.64 -26.41
N SER A 362 14.46 -26.46 -27.67
CA SER A 362 15.86 -26.57 -28.04
C SER A 362 16.71 -25.66 -27.16
N ALA A 363 17.83 -26.17 -26.65
CA ALA A 363 18.83 -25.35 -25.96
C ALA A 363 19.11 -24.11 -26.82
N GLY A 364 18.84 -22.92 -26.25
CA GLY A 364 18.82 -21.65 -26.98
C GLY A 364 20.14 -21.30 -27.69
N ALA A 365 20.07 -20.28 -28.54
CA ALA A 365 21.17 -19.79 -29.37
C ALA A 365 22.52 -19.72 -28.61
N THR A 366 23.57 -20.27 -29.24
CA THR A 366 24.94 -20.24 -28.72
C THR A 366 25.66 -18.99 -29.23
N THR A 367 25.24 -17.83 -28.74
CA THR A 367 25.95 -16.56 -28.99
C THR A 367 27.27 -16.54 -28.23
N ASN A 368 28.36 -16.11 -28.87
CA ASN A 368 29.68 -16.06 -28.25
C ASN A 368 29.71 -14.98 -27.15
N ALA A 369 30.33 -15.27 -26.00
CA ALA A 369 30.43 -14.31 -24.89
C ALA A 369 31.16 -13.01 -25.27
N ALA A 370 32.03 -13.04 -26.30
CA ALA A 370 32.75 -11.86 -26.79
C ALA A 370 31.84 -10.84 -27.52
N GLU A 371 30.65 -11.25 -27.95
CA GLU A 371 29.68 -10.40 -28.67
C GLU A 371 28.64 -9.77 -27.72
N LEU A 372 28.72 -10.08 -26.42
CA LEU A 372 27.75 -9.63 -25.42
C LEU A 372 28.31 -8.47 -24.58
N PRO A 373 27.45 -7.51 -24.16
CA PRO A 373 27.83 -6.48 -23.19
C PRO A 373 28.47 -7.06 -21.93
N GLU A 374 29.54 -6.42 -21.43
CA GLU A 374 30.30 -6.90 -20.25
C GLU A 374 29.40 -7.14 -19.03
N LEU A 375 28.40 -6.28 -18.84
CA LEU A 375 27.43 -6.38 -17.76
C LEU A 375 26.60 -7.70 -17.79
N LEU A 376 26.38 -8.29 -18.97
CA LEU A 376 25.67 -9.56 -19.15
C LEU A 376 26.57 -10.78 -19.01
N VAL A 377 27.88 -10.61 -19.20
CA VAL A 377 28.88 -11.69 -19.13
C VAL A 377 29.49 -11.79 -17.74
N SER A 378 29.91 -10.65 -17.18
CA SER A 378 30.61 -10.54 -15.90
C SER A 378 29.99 -9.43 -15.03
N PRO A 379 28.74 -9.61 -14.56
CA PRO A 379 28.07 -8.57 -13.78
C PRO A 379 28.82 -8.25 -12.48
N PRO A 380 28.77 -7.00 -11.97
CA PRO A 380 29.61 -6.53 -10.85
C PRO A 380 29.50 -7.31 -9.54
N TRP A 381 28.42 -8.07 -9.35
CA TRP A 381 28.20 -8.89 -8.16
C TRP A 381 28.85 -10.28 -8.24
N THR A 382 29.45 -10.65 -9.37
CA THR A 382 30.19 -11.91 -9.54
C THR A 382 31.68 -11.78 -9.21
N ALA A 383 32.23 -10.56 -9.29
CA ALA A 383 33.62 -10.28 -8.95
C ALA A 383 33.84 -10.17 -7.43
N LYS A 384 34.96 -10.73 -6.94
CA LYS A 384 35.40 -10.53 -5.55
C LYS A 384 35.88 -9.09 -5.37
N ARG A 385 35.16 -8.28 -4.57
CA ARG A 385 35.57 -6.90 -4.28
C ARG A 385 36.78 -6.84 -3.35
N PRO A 386 37.76 -5.95 -3.60
CA PRO A 386 38.79 -5.62 -2.62
C PRO A 386 38.13 -5.00 -1.38
N LYS A 387 38.56 -5.42 -0.19
CA LYS A 387 38.09 -4.84 1.08
C LYS A 387 38.74 -3.46 1.27
N VAL A 388 38.07 -2.40 0.86
CA VAL A 388 38.47 -1.03 1.20
C VAL A 388 38.09 -0.76 2.65
N LYS A 389 39.04 -0.28 3.46
CA LYS A 389 38.78 0.06 4.86
C LYS A 389 37.90 1.33 4.88
N PRO A 390 36.68 1.28 5.45
CA PRO A 390 35.79 2.44 5.46
C PRO A 390 36.41 3.58 6.28
N VAL A 391 36.39 4.79 5.74
CA VAL A 391 36.75 6.02 6.49
C VAL A 391 35.72 6.20 7.61
N VAL A 392 36.18 6.29 8.86
CA VAL A 392 35.35 6.54 10.03
C VAL A 392 35.93 7.74 10.75
N LEU A 393 35.13 8.78 10.98
CA LEU A 393 35.49 10.00 11.70
C LEU A 393 34.60 10.08 12.96
N ASP A 394 35.17 9.79 14.12
CA ASP A 394 34.41 9.58 15.36
C ASP A 394 33.97 10.90 16.06
N GLU A 395 34.41 12.07 15.60
CA GLU A 395 34.20 13.37 16.30
C GLU A 395 33.82 14.54 15.38
N LEU A 396 32.87 14.33 14.46
CA LEU A 396 32.30 15.47 13.71
C LEU A 396 31.18 16.14 14.51
N PRO A 397 31.29 17.45 14.86
CA PRO A 397 30.24 18.14 15.60
C PRO A 397 28.94 18.19 14.77
N ALA A 398 27.79 18.28 15.44
CA ALA A 398 26.55 18.61 14.73
C ALA A 398 26.71 20.04 14.14
N PRO A 399 26.18 20.32 12.93
CA PRO A 399 26.22 21.67 12.39
C PRO A 399 25.46 22.62 13.32
N PRO A 400 25.88 23.90 13.42
CA PRO A 400 25.48 24.79 14.52
C PRO A 400 24.07 25.40 14.40
N TYR A 401 23.32 25.10 13.33
CA TYR A 401 22.04 25.75 13.04
C TYR A 401 20.89 24.75 12.98
N ALA A 402 19.75 25.17 13.51
CA ALA A 402 18.47 24.49 13.42
C ALA A 402 17.47 25.48 12.82
N GLU A 403 16.81 25.11 11.73
CA GLU A 403 15.98 26.03 10.94
C GLU A 403 14.57 25.50 10.72
N LEU A 404 13.64 26.44 10.53
CA LEU A 404 12.28 26.16 10.08
C LEU A 404 12.06 26.84 8.73
N SER A 405 11.69 26.03 7.75
CA SER A 405 11.27 26.51 6.43
C SER A 405 9.82 26.09 6.25
N TRP A 406 8.87 27.02 6.30
CA TRP A 406 7.43 26.77 6.09
C TRP A 406 7.01 27.13 4.66
N THR A 407 6.04 26.41 4.08
CA THR A 407 5.39 26.86 2.84
C THR A 407 4.23 27.81 3.15
N PRO A 408 3.82 28.67 2.19
CA PRO A 408 2.64 29.53 2.35
C PRO A 408 1.37 28.73 2.75
N ASP A 409 1.12 27.59 2.10
CA ASP A 409 -0.01 26.71 2.40
C ASP A 409 0.03 26.13 3.83
N GLU A 410 1.22 25.78 4.33
CA GLU A 410 1.37 25.27 5.69
C GLU A 410 1.09 26.38 6.72
N LEU A 411 1.56 27.61 6.44
CA LEU A 411 1.25 28.78 7.27
C LEU A 411 -0.25 29.12 7.24
N GLU A 412 -0.92 28.98 6.09
CA GLU A 412 -2.37 29.18 5.98
C GLU A 412 -3.15 28.12 6.76
N LYS A 413 -2.74 26.84 6.68
CA LYS A 413 -3.32 25.76 7.48
C LYS A 413 -3.15 26.00 8.98
N LEU A 414 -1.99 26.54 9.39
CA LEU A 414 -1.72 26.93 10.77
C LEU A 414 -2.60 28.10 11.24
N ARG A 415 -2.87 29.09 10.37
CA ARG A 415 -3.77 30.21 10.70
C ARG A 415 -5.21 29.75 10.95
N ASN A 416 -5.61 28.64 10.33
CA ASN A 416 -6.92 28.01 10.53
C ASN A 416 -6.94 27.04 11.73
N PHE A 417 -5.83 26.86 12.44
CA PHE A 417 -5.78 26.08 13.66
C PHE A 417 -6.45 26.89 14.78
N ALA A 418 -7.67 26.51 15.17
CA ALA A 418 -8.43 27.18 16.22
C ALA A 418 -7.65 27.23 17.55
N GLU A 419 -7.85 28.30 18.32
CA GLU A 419 -7.27 28.45 19.66
C GLU A 419 -7.51 27.18 20.50
N HIS A 420 -6.43 26.47 20.84
CA HIS A 420 -6.53 25.23 21.58
C HIS A 420 -6.87 25.52 23.06
N THR A 421 -8.08 25.12 23.47
CA THR A 421 -8.44 25.12 24.90
C THR A 421 -7.75 23.95 25.59
N PRO A 422 -6.89 24.18 26.59
CA PRO A 422 -6.14 23.11 27.25
C PRO A 422 -7.06 22.16 28.02
N TRP A 423 -6.82 20.86 27.89
CA TRP A 423 -7.64 19.84 28.54
C TRP A 423 -7.02 19.42 29.88
N LEU A 424 -7.18 20.26 30.90
CA LEU A 424 -6.61 20.03 32.24
C LEU A 424 -7.59 19.30 33.19
N GLY A 425 -8.89 19.42 32.94
CA GLY A 425 -9.90 19.01 33.91
C GLY A 425 -9.74 19.77 35.24
N PRO A 426 -9.76 19.10 36.41
CA PRO A 426 -9.56 19.76 37.71
C PRO A 426 -8.08 20.04 38.05
N ARG A 427 -7.12 19.63 37.20
CA ARG A 427 -5.67 19.74 37.46
C ARG A 427 -5.12 21.12 37.09
N THR A 428 -4.00 21.49 37.70
CA THR A 428 -3.23 22.70 37.40
C THR A 428 -1.98 22.38 36.57
N TRP A 429 -1.36 23.39 35.97
CA TRP A 429 -0.04 23.22 35.32
C TRP A 429 1.04 22.69 36.27
N GLY A 430 0.94 23.02 37.57
CA GLY A 430 1.85 22.50 38.60
C GLY A 430 1.70 20.99 38.83
N ASP A 431 0.47 20.47 38.76
CA ASP A 431 0.20 19.04 38.86
C ASP A 431 0.80 18.29 37.66
N LEU A 432 0.67 18.85 36.46
CA LEU A 432 1.27 18.28 35.25
C LEU A 432 2.81 18.30 35.31
N GLU A 433 3.43 19.36 35.89
CA GLU A 433 4.87 19.36 36.12
C GLU A 433 5.30 18.24 37.08
N ALA A 434 4.53 18.02 38.15
CA ALA A 434 4.79 16.94 39.09
C ALA A 434 4.63 15.56 38.42
N ASP A 435 3.58 15.35 37.63
CA ASP A 435 3.37 14.11 36.88
C ASP A 435 4.48 13.83 35.87
N GLY A 436 4.98 14.87 35.18
CA GLY A 436 6.13 14.80 34.28
C GLY A 436 7.39 14.27 34.95
N LYS A 437 7.73 14.77 36.15
CA LYS A 437 8.89 14.30 36.94
C LYS A 437 8.81 12.81 37.30
N HIS A 438 7.60 12.24 37.34
CA HIS A 438 7.35 10.84 37.67
C HIS A 438 7.01 9.97 36.45
N GLY A 439 7.10 10.51 35.23
CA GLY A 439 6.79 9.78 34.00
C GLY A 439 5.32 9.41 33.82
N LYS A 440 4.40 10.20 34.39
CA LYS A 440 2.94 9.93 34.41
C LYS A 440 2.12 10.74 33.42
N LEU A 441 2.75 11.56 32.57
CA LEU A 441 2.03 12.39 31.60
C LEU A 441 1.30 11.54 30.55
N SER A 442 0.01 11.84 30.35
CA SER A 442 -0.76 11.30 29.23
C SER A 442 -0.41 12.02 27.92
N GLY A 443 -0.81 11.43 26.79
CA GLY A 443 -0.68 12.08 25.48
C GLY A 443 -1.41 13.43 25.39
N THR A 444 -2.53 13.57 26.10
CA THR A 444 -3.33 14.81 26.15
C THR A 444 -2.69 15.89 27.04
N ASP A 445 -2.06 15.48 28.15
CA ASP A 445 -1.31 16.40 29.02
C ASP A 445 -0.10 16.98 28.27
N PHE A 446 0.61 16.09 27.57
CA PHE A 446 1.75 16.44 26.72
C PHE A 446 1.36 17.45 25.63
N GLN A 447 0.24 17.22 24.93
CA GLN A 447 -0.32 18.16 23.94
C GLN A 447 -0.67 19.51 24.58
N SER A 448 -1.35 19.51 25.73
CA SER A 448 -1.79 20.73 26.40
C SER A 448 -0.61 21.61 26.84
N ILE A 449 0.48 21.01 27.33
CA ILE A 449 1.69 21.74 27.73
C ILE A 449 2.33 22.44 26.53
N LEU A 450 2.49 21.75 25.40
CA LEU A 450 3.16 22.30 24.22
C LEU A 450 2.30 23.34 23.49
N LEU A 451 0.98 23.18 23.44
CA LEU A 451 0.11 24.11 22.72
C LEU A 451 -0.27 25.34 23.54
N SER A 452 -0.54 25.18 24.84
CA SER A 452 -1.15 26.23 25.66
C SER A 452 -0.50 26.42 27.04
N GLY A 453 0.44 25.56 27.44
CA GLY A 453 1.09 25.63 28.75
C GLY A 453 2.11 26.77 28.91
N PRO A 454 2.59 27.01 30.14
CA PRO A 454 3.68 27.95 30.41
C PRO A 454 4.97 27.56 29.66
N LEU A 455 5.70 28.54 29.13
CA LEU A 455 6.93 28.30 28.35
C LEU A 455 7.98 27.56 29.17
N GLU A 456 8.11 27.87 30.46
CA GLU A 456 9.04 27.21 31.37
C GLU A 456 8.72 25.73 31.54
N LEU A 457 7.43 25.37 31.57
CA LEU A 457 7.00 23.98 31.69
C LEU A 457 7.23 23.22 30.38
N ALA A 458 6.98 23.86 29.22
CA ALA A 458 7.31 23.29 27.92
C ALA A 458 8.82 23.06 27.77
N HIS A 459 9.66 24.02 28.15
CA HIS A 459 11.12 23.85 28.16
C HIS A 459 11.57 22.71 29.08
N LYS A 460 10.99 22.57 30.29
CA LYS A 460 11.27 21.43 31.18
C LYS A 460 10.88 20.10 30.53
N LEU A 461 9.74 20.03 29.86
CA LEU A 461 9.28 18.84 29.14
C LEU A 461 10.26 18.46 28.02
N ILE A 462 10.74 19.43 27.24
CA ILE A 462 11.71 19.24 26.15
C ILE A 462 13.06 18.79 26.72
N ALA A 463 13.62 19.55 27.66
CA ALA A 463 14.95 19.30 28.24
C ALA A 463 15.03 17.96 28.97
N ASN A 464 13.97 17.58 29.71
CA ASN A 464 13.93 16.32 30.46
C ASN A 464 13.33 15.16 29.65
N ARG A 465 12.97 15.37 28.37
CA ARG A 465 12.38 14.37 27.47
C ARG A 465 11.18 13.63 28.10
N TRP A 466 10.22 14.37 28.64
CA TRP A 466 8.99 13.78 29.20
C TRP A 466 8.03 13.35 28.08
N ILE A 467 8.27 12.18 27.50
CA ILE A 467 7.57 11.68 26.31
C ILE A 467 6.48 10.68 26.71
N PRO A 468 5.22 10.87 26.29
CA PRO A 468 4.15 9.93 26.60
C PRO A 468 4.35 8.61 25.87
N LEU A 469 3.72 7.53 26.36
CA LEU A 469 3.71 6.24 25.68
C LEU A 469 3.09 6.35 24.28
N TRP A 470 2.08 7.20 24.12
CA TRP A 470 1.28 7.33 22.91
C TRP A 470 0.62 8.72 22.82
N SER A 471 0.30 9.25 21.63
CA SER A 471 -0.29 10.61 21.44
C SER A 471 -1.27 10.65 20.26
N PHE A 472 -2.53 11.06 20.52
CA PHE A 472 -3.56 11.19 19.47
C PHE A 472 -3.20 12.34 18.52
N SER A 473 -3.45 12.12 17.23
CA SER A 473 -3.46 13.18 16.21
C SER A 473 -2.17 14.01 16.14
N PHE A 474 -1.02 13.41 16.43
CA PHE A 474 0.30 14.09 16.41
C PHE A 474 0.52 14.93 15.16
N GLY A 475 0.26 14.35 13.97
CA GLY A 475 0.42 15.03 12.69
C GLY A 475 -0.44 16.29 12.51
N TYR A 476 -1.53 16.41 13.28
CA TYR A 476 -2.45 17.54 13.23
C TYR A 476 -2.01 18.69 14.13
N TRP A 477 -1.65 18.42 15.39
CA TRP A 477 -1.37 19.48 16.36
C TRP A 477 0.11 19.86 16.47
N PHE A 478 1.03 18.95 16.16
CA PHE A 478 2.47 19.21 16.31
C PHE A 478 2.99 20.38 15.47
N PRO A 479 2.50 20.64 14.23
CA PRO A 479 2.86 21.84 13.49
C PRO A 479 2.60 23.15 14.25
N ALA A 480 1.52 23.23 15.04
CA ALA A 480 1.22 24.40 15.86
C ALA A 480 2.18 24.55 17.05
N ALA A 481 2.54 23.44 17.70
CA ALA A 481 3.57 23.43 18.72
C ALA A 481 4.95 23.84 18.14
N LEU A 482 5.26 23.35 16.94
CA LEU A 482 6.48 23.67 16.20
C LEU A 482 6.56 25.15 15.84
N HIS A 483 5.44 25.74 15.40
CA HIS A 483 5.35 27.17 15.15
C HIS A 483 5.55 28.01 16.43
N ARG A 484 5.10 27.51 17.59
CA ARG A 484 5.21 28.20 18.88
C ARG A 484 6.63 28.16 19.48
N HIS A 485 7.28 27.00 19.47
CA HIS A 485 8.56 26.78 20.17
C HIS A 485 9.78 26.77 19.25
N GLY A 486 9.58 26.62 17.94
CA GLY A 486 10.66 26.66 16.98
C GLY A 486 11.40 25.31 16.79
N PRO A 487 12.58 25.33 16.16
CA PRO A 487 13.26 24.12 15.69
C PRO A 487 13.84 23.22 16.80
N GLU A 488 13.87 23.69 18.05
CA GLU A 488 14.28 22.91 19.23
C GLU A 488 13.42 21.65 19.46
N LEU A 489 12.19 21.64 18.91
CA LEU A 489 11.32 20.47 18.93
C LEU A 489 11.77 19.35 17.98
N GLY A 490 12.81 19.55 17.16
CA GLY A 490 13.29 18.55 16.19
C GLY A 490 13.62 17.19 16.82
N GLY A 491 14.35 17.19 17.94
CA GLY A 491 14.68 15.96 18.67
C GLY A 491 13.45 15.25 19.25
N LEU A 492 12.47 16.02 19.75
CA LEU A 492 11.21 15.48 20.26
C LEU A 492 10.37 14.89 19.13
N GLY A 493 10.28 15.59 18.00
CA GLY A 493 9.58 15.14 16.80
C GLY A 493 10.17 13.85 16.23
N ALA A 494 11.50 13.73 16.20
CA ALA A 494 12.19 12.51 15.77
C ALA A 494 11.92 11.32 16.69
N LEU A 495 11.88 11.52 18.02
CA LEU A 495 11.54 10.46 18.98
C LEU A 495 10.09 10.00 18.84
N LEU A 496 9.15 10.92 18.66
CA LEU A 496 7.73 10.60 18.45
C LEU A 496 7.51 9.89 17.11
N ALA A 497 8.29 10.24 16.09
CA ALA A 497 8.28 9.58 14.79
C ALA A 497 8.72 8.11 14.85
N GLU A 498 9.47 7.66 15.87
CA GLU A 498 9.77 6.23 16.04
C GLU A 498 8.53 5.43 16.46
N LYS A 499 7.64 6.04 17.23
CA LYS A 499 6.40 5.43 17.70
C LYS A 499 5.29 5.53 16.65
N GLU A 500 5.16 6.69 16.00
CA GLU A 500 4.12 6.98 15.01
C GLU A 500 4.66 7.64 13.73
N PRO A 501 5.40 6.91 12.89
CA PRO A 501 6.10 7.52 11.76
C PRO A 501 5.17 8.08 10.68
N GLU A 502 4.01 7.46 10.44
CA GLU A 502 3.05 7.94 9.42
C GLU A 502 2.38 9.25 9.85
N SER A 503 1.95 9.33 11.11
CA SER A 503 1.44 10.58 11.70
C SER A 503 2.51 11.67 11.68
N ALA A 504 3.76 11.30 11.97
CA ALA A 504 4.86 12.26 12.08
C ALA A 504 5.39 12.77 10.74
N SER A 505 5.30 12.00 9.67
CA SER A 505 5.90 12.38 8.38
C SER A 505 5.36 13.68 7.79
N ALA A 506 4.11 14.04 8.08
CA ALA A 506 3.52 15.30 7.65
C ALA A 506 3.99 16.51 8.49
N ALA A 507 4.32 16.29 9.77
CA ALA A 507 4.63 17.35 10.71
C ALA A 507 6.12 17.70 10.79
N LEU A 508 7.01 16.78 10.37
CA LEU A 508 8.46 16.99 10.37
C LEU A 508 8.99 17.70 9.11
N GLY A 509 8.16 17.88 8.07
CA GLY A 509 8.57 18.45 6.79
C GLY A 509 9.32 19.80 6.88
N PRO A 510 8.85 20.77 7.68
CA PRO A 510 9.48 22.09 7.81
C PRO A 510 10.83 22.14 8.55
N LEU A 511 11.17 21.09 9.30
CA LEU A 511 12.30 21.06 10.24
C LEU A 511 13.63 20.71 9.56
N ILE A 512 14.64 21.56 9.70
CA ILE A 512 16.02 21.25 9.31
C ILE A 512 16.85 21.06 10.58
N THR A 513 16.90 19.80 11.06
CA THR A 513 17.77 19.38 12.18
C THR A 513 18.40 18.03 11.88
N ARG A 514 19.48 17.69 12.61
CA ARG A 514 20.18 16.41 12.48
C ARG A 514 19.24 15.22 12.68
N GLU A 515 18.47 15.19 13.77
CA GLU A 515 17.61 14.07 14.13
C GLU A 515 16.50 13.84 13.09
N VAL A 516 15.97 14.92 12.53
CA VAL A 516 14.94 14.86 11.49
C VAL A 516 15.54 14.39 10.16
N ALA A 517 16.72 14.88 9.78
CA ALA A 517 17.43 14.42 8.59
C ALA A 517 17.77 12.92 8.67
N GLU A 518 18.30 12.47 9.81
CA GLU A 518 18.60 11.06 10.09
C GLU A 518 17.34 10.19 10.08
N THR A 519 16.20 10.71 10.57
CA THR A 519 14.90 10.03 10.52
C THR A 519 14.42 9.85 9.10
N HIS A 520 14.47 10.90 8.27
CA HIS A 520 14.11 10.81 6.86
C HIS A 520 15.09 9.92 6.06
N ALA A 521 16.38 9.89 6.42
CA ALA A 521 17.34 8.97 5.80
C ALA A 521 16.98 7.51 6.09
N ARG A 522 16.60 7.18 7.33
CA ARG A 522 16.09 5.84 7.69
C ARG A 522 14.80 5.49 6.96
N TRP A 523 13.90 6.47 6.78
CA TRP A 523 12.66 6.27 6.04
C TRP A 523 12.92 6.02 4.55
N LEU A 524 13.87 6.74 3.95
CA LEU A 524 14.31 6.52 2.58
C LEU A 524 14.90 5.12 2.37
N ALA A 525 15.72 4.65 3.32
CA ALA A 525 16.30 3.31 3.29
C ALA A 525 15.32 2.19 3.71
N GLY A 526 14.16 2.57 4.24
CA GLY A 526 13.17 1.66 4.80
C GLY A 526 12.30 0.96 3.75
N LYS A 527 11.44 0.05 4.21
CA LYS A 527 10.48 -0.68 3.36
C LYS A 527 9.09 -0.04 3.31
N ARG A 528 8.85 1.03 4.09
CA ARG A 528 7.54 1.68 4.19
C ARG A 528 7.44 2.79 3.15
N ARG A 529 6.75 2.49 2.05
CA ARG A 529 6.61 3.37 0.88
C ARG A 529 6.22 4.81 1.22
N LEU A 530 5.16 5.01 2.03
CA LEU A 530 4.68 6.36 2.38
C LEU A 530 5.76 7.20 3.08
N LEU A 531 6.57 6.57 3.94
CA LEU A 531 7.66 7.24 4.63
C LEU A 531 8.82 7.55 3.68
N ALA A 532 9.12 6.65 2.74
CA ALA A 532 10.12 6.90 1.70
C ALA A 532 9.70 8.08 0.80
N ILE A 533 8.41 8.20 0.45
CA ILE A 533 7.87 9.34 -0.29
C ILE A 533 8.02 10.64 0.50
N ALA A 534 7.64 10.63 1.78
CA ALA A 534 7.82 11.78 2.66
C ALA A 534 9.30 12.19 2.76
N ALA A 535 10.21 11.23 2.86
CA ALA A 535 11.66 11.48 2.83
C ALA A 535 12.14 12.10 1.52
N ARG A 536 11.68 11.63 0.36
CA ARG A 536 12.02 12.25 -0.93
C ARG A 536 11.48 13.67 -1.06
N ALA A 537 10.28 13.94 -0.55
CA ALA A 537 9.70 15.29 -0.54
C ALA A 537 10.53 16.20 0.37
N TYR A 538 10.90 15.73 1.56
CA TYR A 538 11.78 16.42 2.49
C TYR A 538 13.15 16.76 1.88
N PHE A 539 13.83 15.78 1.26
CA PHE A 539 15.13 15.99 0.63
C PHE A 539 15.07 16.94 -0.58
N ARG A 540 14.01 16.89 -1.38
CA ARG A 540 13.83 17.84 -2.50
C ARG A 540 13.48 19.25 -2.04
N ARG A 541 12.77 19.38 -0.92
CA ARG A 541 12.42 20.68 -0.33
C ARG A 541 13.65 21.44 0.13
N HIS A 542 14.59 20.75 0.77
CA HIS A 542 15.70 21.40 1.47
C HIS A 542 17.06 21.25 0.77
N GLY A 543 17.20 20.29 -0.16
CA GLY A 543 18.41 20.11 -0.97
C GLY A 543 19.69 20.00 -0.14
N ALA A 544 20.73 20.70 -0.59
CA ALA A 544 22.03 20.73 0.05
C ALA A 544 22.04 21.18 1.54
N ALA A 545 21.03 21.94 2.00
CA ALA A 545 20.97 22.38 3.41
C ALA A 545 20.85 21.19 4.40
N VAL A 546 20.17 20.12 3.98
CA VAL A 546 20.05 18.88 4.76
C VAL A 546 21.23 17.94 4.55
N ALA A 547 22.00 18.08 3.46
CA ALA A 547 23.18 17.26 3.21
C ALA A 547 24.21 17.40 4.33
N ALA A 548 24.47 18.63 4.79
CA ALA A 548 25.38 18.91 5.91
C ALA A 548 24.96 18.15 7.20
N MET A 549 23.65 18.06 7.47
CA MET A 549 23.10 17.35 8.63
C MET A 549 23.39 15.84 8.63
N LEU A 550 23.59 15.24 7.44
CA LEU A 550 23.80 13.81 7.25
C LEU A 550 25.28 13.40 7.26
N VAL A 551 26.22 14.33 7.06
CA VAL A 551 27.66 14.03 6.98
C VAL A 551 28.19 13.31 8.23
N PRO A 552 27.87 13.75 9.48
CA PRO A 552 28.32 13.04 10.68
C PRO A 552 27.82 11.59 10.74
N ALA A 553 26.58 11.33 10.32
CA ALA A 553 26.02 9.99 10.27
C ALA A 553 26.66 9.13 9.16
N ALA A 554 26.95 9.71 7.99
CA ALA A 554 27.52 9.02 6.84
C ALA A 554 29.00 8.61 7.03
N LEU A 555 29.74 9.37 7.85
CA LEU A 555 31.15 9.13 8.19
C LEU A 555 31.36 8.55 9.60
N GLY A 556 30.28 8.39 10.37
CA GLY A 556 30.32 7.82 11.71
C GLY A 556 30.50 6.28 11.74
N PRO A 557 30.24 5.66 12.90
CA PRO A 557 30.42 4.22 13.10
C PRO A 557 29.66 3.36 12.08
N LEU A 558 30.21 2.17 11.80
CA LEU A 558 29.54 1.21 10.92
C LEU A 558 28.19 0.79 11.50
N GLY A 559 27.13 0.86 10.68
CA GLY A 559 25.78 0.52 11.10
C GLY A 559 24.70 0.96 10.12
N ALA A 560 23.44 0.66 10.46
CA ALA A 560 22.29 0.95 9.59
C ALA A 560 22.06 2.46 9.35
N LEU A 561 22.38 3.30 10.34
CA LEU A 561 22.24 4.76 10.20
C LEU A 561 23.25 5.31 9.18
N ARG A 562 24.50 4.83 9.22
CA ARG A 562 25.52 5.16 8.24
C ARG A 562 25.09 4.78 6.83
N ASP A 563 24.63 3.55 6.64
CA ASP A 563 24.13 3.06 5.34
C ASP A 563 22.99 3.97 4.82
N SER A 564 22.07 4.36 5.72
CA SER A 564 20.91 5.21 5.39
C SER A 564 21.32 6.64 5.02
N ALA A 565 22.26 7.23 5.76
CA ALA A 565 22.79 8.57 5.49
C ALA A 565 23.56 8.61 4.16
N GLN A 566 24.39 7.60 3.87
CA GLN A 566 25.07 7.50 2.57
C GLN A 566 24.10 7.34 1.40
N LEU A 567 23.02 6.56 1.58
CA LEU A 567 21.95 6.48 0.58
C LEU A 567 21.29 7.83 0.33
N ALA A 568 20.98 8.58 1.39
CA ALA A 568 20.36 9.90 1.30
C ALA A 568 21.27 10.94 0.64
N LEU A 569 22.58 10.92 0.92
CA LEU A 569 23.56 11.80 0.26
C LEU A 569 23.69 11.49 -1.24
N ARG A 570 23.74 10.21 -1.63
CA ARG A 570 23.69 9.81 -3.06
C ARG A 570 22.38 10.17 -3.74
N TYR A 571 21.27 10.15 -2.99
CA TYR A 571 19.98 10.61 -3.50
C TYR A 571 20.03 12.11 -3.78
N LEU A 572 20.43 12.93 -2.80
CA LEU A 572 20.57 14.38 -2.94
C LEU A 572 21.51 14.76 -4.09
N ALA A 573 22.66 14.10 -4.21
CA ALA A 573 23.62 14.39 -5.27
C ALA A 573 23.08 14.11 -6.68
N ARG A 574 22.21 13.09 -6.83
CA ARG A 574 21.57 12.76 -8.12
C ARG A 574 20.40 13.68 -8.45
N THR A 575 19.63 14.12 -7.45
CA THR A 575 18.39 14.87 -7.67
C THR A 575 18.54 16.39 -7.58
N ASP A 576 19.58 16.87 -6.91
CA ASP A 576 19.82 18.29 -6.67
C ASP A 576 21.17 18.71 -7.26
N SER A 577 22.27 18.51 -6.53
CA SER A 577 23.61 18.82 -7.02
C SER A 577 24.70 18.05 -6.28
N SER A 578 25.46 17.24 -7.01
CA SER A 578 26.64 16.55 -6.48
C SER A 578 27.67 17.51 -5.91
N THR A 579 27.94 18.63 -6.60
CA THR A 579 28.89 19.65 -6.15
C THR A 579 28.41 20.32 -4.87
N ALA A 580 27.11 20.66 -4.75
CA ALA A 580 26.57 21.28 -3.54
C ALA A 580 26.63 20.34 -2.33
N VAL A 581 26.38 19.04 -2.52
CA VAL A 581 26.52 18.03 -1.45
C VAL A 581 27.96 17.94 -0.97
N ILE A 582 28.94 17.89 -1.88
CA ILE A 582 30.37 17.86 -1.53
C ILE A 582 30.77 19.15 -0.80
N GLU A 583 30.39 20.32 -1.32
CA GLU A 583 30.70 21.61 -0.70
C GLU A 583 30.11 21.72 0.72
N SER A 584 28.90 21.20 0.95
CA SER A 584 28.26 21.20 2.28
C SER A 584 29.09 20.45 3.35
N SER A 585 29.93 19.50 2.93
CA SER A 585 30.77 18.71 3.82
C SER A 585 32.12 19.36 4.18
N ARG A 586 32.54 20.42 3.47
CA ARG A 586 33.82 21.10 3.73
C ARG A 586 33.90 21.80 5.08
N HIS A 587 32.76 22.18 5.67
CA HIS A 587 32.72 22.70 7.04
C HIS A 587 33.27 21.68 8.07
N TYR A 588 33.23 20.38 7.74
CA TYR A 588 33.80 19.30 8.54
C TYR A 588 35.27 18.98 8.21
N GLY A 589 35.89 19.73 7.30
CA GLY A 589 37.28 19.58 6.86
C GLY A 589 37.45 18.81 5.55
N ASP A 590 38.62 18.95 4.93
CA ASP A 590 38.92 18.38 3.61
C ASP A 590 38.89 16.85 3.57
N ALA A 591 39.19 16.20 4.70
CA ALA A 591 39.07 14.75 4.83
C ALA A 591 37.62 14.28 4.73
N ALA A 592 36.67 15.03 5.31
CA ALA A 592 35.25 14.74 5.18
C ALA A 592 34.77 14.97 3.74
N ALA A 593 35.20 16.07 3.11
CA ALA A 593 34.88 16.36 1.71
C ALA A 593 35.35 15.25 0.76
N THR A 594 36.59 14.79 0.92
CA THR A 594 37.14 13.68 0.13
C THR A 594 36.33 12.40 0.32
N ALA A 595 35.97 12.06 1.56
CA ALA A 595 35.18 10.86 1.85
C ALA A 595 33.74 10.96 1.31
N ILE A 596 33.12 12.15 1.34
CA ILE A 596 31.80 12.38 0.74
C ILE A 596 31.86 12.31 -0.79
N THR A 597 32.92 12.83 -1.43
CA THR A 597 33.16 12.67 -2.87
C THR A 597 33.17 11.18 -3.25
N GLU A 598 33.95 10.34 -2.55
CA GLU A 598 33.96 8.89 -2.80
C GLU A 598 32.57 8.24 -2.63
N ILE A 599 31.77 8.70 -1.67
CA ILE A 599 30.41 8.18 -1.44
C ILE A 599 29.47 8.56 -2.58
N VAL A 600 29.54 9.81 -3.04
CA VAL A 600 28.63 10.40 -4.03
C VAL A 600 29.00 10.00 -5.47
N GLU A 601 30.29 9.90 -5.79
CA GLU A 601 30.81 9.53 -7.11
C GLU A 601 30.96 8.01 -7.31
N LEU A 602 30.56 7.19 -6.32
CA LEU A 602 30.55 5.74 -6.46
C LEU A 602 29.73 5.32 -7.69
N ASP A 603 30.36 4.53 -8.58
CA ASP A 603 29.69 3.96 -9.76
C ASP A 603 28.33 3.33 -9.35
N PRO A 604 27.21 3.81 -9.90
CA PRO A 604 25.87 3.30 -9.61
C PRO A 604 25.72 1.79 -9.83
N LEU A 605 26.48 1.18 -10.76
CA LEU A 605 26.48 -0.28 -10.98
C LEU A 605 27.04 -1.05 -9.77
N LEU A 606 27.84 -0.38 -8.94
CA LEU A 606 28.45 -0.94 -7.74
C LEU A 606 27.58 -0.79 -6.48
N VAL A 607 26.43 -0.11 -6.57
CA VAL A 607 25.45 -0.01 -5.49
C VAL A 607 24.60 -1.28 -5.47
N LEU A 608 25.05 -2.28 -4.70
CA LEU A 608 24.43 -3.61 -4.61
C LEU A 608 23.72 -3.84 -3.27
N PRO A 609 22.64 -4.64 -3.23
CA PRO A 609 22.05 -5.07 -1.98
C PRO A 609 23.01 -5.96 -1.17
N LYS A 610 22.84 -5.99 0.16
CA LYS A 610 23.65 -6.85 1.07
C LYS A 610 23.62 -8.34 0.67
N ARG A 611 22.53 -8.79 0.03
CA ARG A 611 22.38 -10.14 -0.49
C ARG A 611 21.84 -10.06 -1.92
N ILE A 612 22.58 -10.64 -2.86
CA ILE A 612 22.14 -10.78 -4.25
C ILE A 612 21.02 -11.81 -4.32
N PRO A 613 19.88 -11.48 -4.96
CA PRO A 613 18.78 -12.43 -5.11
C PRO A 613 19.16 -13.57 -6.08
N SER A 614 18.63 -14.76 -5.81
CA SER A 614 18.72 -15.90 -6.72
C SER A 614 17.47 -15.95 -7.60
N VAL A 615 17.64 -16.15 -8.91
CA VAL A 615 16.52 -16.32 -9.85
C VAL A 615 15.66 -17.51 -9.42
N PRO A 616 14.34 -17.34 -9.20
CA PRO A 616 13.47 -18.45 -8.89
C PRO A 616 13.16 -19.27 -10.15
N ASP A 617 12.92 -20.58 -9.99
CA ASP A 617 12.65 -21.52 -11.07
C ASP A 617 11.59 -21.01 -12.08
N TRP A 618 10.48 -20.44 -11.61
CA TRP A 618 9.41 -19.92 -12.47
C TRP A 618 9.81 -18.70 -13.33
N ALA A 619 10.91 -18.03 -12.99
CA ALA A 619 11.45 -16.85 -13.68
C ALA A 619 12.79 -17.14 -14.39
N ALA A 620 13.15 -18.41 -14.55
CA ALA A 620 14.36 -18.77 -15.26
C ALA A 620 14.31 -18.27 -16.71
N GLY A 621 15.40 -17.70 -17.21
CA GLY A 621 15.48 -17.12 -18.55
C GLY A 621 15.08 -18.06 -19.68
N ALA A 622 15.22 -19.38 -19.49
CA ALA A 622 14.77 -20.40 -20.44
C ALA A 622 13.23 -20.48 -20.61
N LEU A 623 12.46 -19.88 -19.70
CA LEU A 623 10.99 -19.87 -19.71
C LEU A 623 10.39 -18.53 -20.17
N LEU A 624 11.23 -17.52 -20.43
CA LEU A 624 10.80 -16.15 -20.69
C LEU A 624 10.91 -15.80 -22.18
N ALA A 625 10.27 -14.69 -22.57
CA ALA A 625 10.40 -14.17 -23.94
C ALA A 625 11.88 -13.85 -24.27
N PRO A 626 12.36 -14.16 -25.49
CA PRO A 626 13.72 -13.88 -25.88
C PRO A 626 13.97 -12.37 -25.97
N VAL A 627 15.22 -11.97 -25.70
CA VAL A 627 15.70 -10.59 -25.84
C VAL A 627 16.79 -10.56 -26.89
N THR A 628 16.83 -9.50 -27.71
CA THR A 628 17.89 -9.26 -28.69
C THR A 628 18.69 -8.02 -28.34
N LEU A 629 19.95 -7.99 -28.78
CA LEU A 629 20.72 -6.76 -28.89
C LEU A 629 20.10 -5.82 -29.93
N THR A 630 20.52 -4.56 -29.95
CA THR A 630 20.04 -3.56 -30.94
C THR A 630 20.38 -3.91 -32.38
N ASP A 631 21.37 -4.79 -32.61
CA ASP A 631 21.74 -5.34 -33.92
C ASP A 631 20.94 -6.60 -34.33
N GLY A 632 20.02 -7.06 -33.47
CA GLY A 632 19.20 -8.25 -33.69
C GLY A 632 19.76 -9.56 -33.12
N THR A 633 20.95 -9.55 -32.51
CA THR A 633 21.58 -10.76 -31.94
C THR A 633 20.80 -11.28 -30.72
N PRO A 634 20.36 -12.56 -30.69
CA PRO A 634 19.60 -13.10 -29.56
C PRO A 634 20.47 -13.38 -28.33
N LEU A 635 19.95 -13.09 -27.14
CA LEU A 635 20.62 -13.34 -25.87
C LEU A 635 20.47 -14.80 -25.39
N PRO A 636 21.55 -15.43 -24.88
CA PRO A 636 21.46 -16.72 -24.19
C PRO A 636 20.62 -16.68 -22.91
N ALA A 637 20.02 -17.81 -22.51
CA ALA A 637 19.21 -17.92 -21.29
C ALA A 637 19.98 -17.53 -20.01
N ALA A 638 21.29 -17.73 -19.98
CA ALA A 638 22.15 -17.30 -18.87
C ALA A 638 22.20 -15.76 -18.74
N SER A 639 22.24 -15.03 -19.86
CA SER A 639 22.20 -13.56 -19.88
C SER A 639 20.82 -13.03 -19.48
N LEU A 640 19.74 -13.73 -19.85
CA LEU A 640 18.39 -13.40 -19.36
C LEU A 640 18.28 -13.54 -17.84
N ASN A 641 18.91 -14.56 -17.24
CA ASN A 641 18.96 -14.68 -15.78
C ASN A 641 19.66 -13.48 -15.12
N VAL A 642 20.69 -12.93 -15.75
CA VAL A 642 21.38 -11.72 -15.27
C VAL A 642 20.44 -10.51 -15.29
N ILE A 643 19.66 -10.33 -16.36
CA ILE A 643 18.62 -9.27 -16.44
C ILE A 643 17.55 -9.49 -15.36
N VAL A 644 17.10 -10.73 -15.13
CA VAL A 644 16.14 -11.04 -14.06
C VAL A 644 16.70 -10.67 -12.68
N VAL A 645 17.98 -10.94 -12.40
CA VAL A 645 18.63 -10.50 -11.16
C VAL A 645 18.61 -8.98 -11.02
N MET A 646 18.87 -8.22 -12.10
CA MET A 646 18.76 -6.76 -12.09
C MET A 646 17.35 -6.31 -11.75
N LEU A 647 16.33 -6.90 -12.38
CA LEU A 647 14.92 -6.61 -12.09
C LEU A 647 14.54 -6.93 -10.63
N MET A 648 15.08 -8.02 -10.06
CA MET A 648 14.87 -8.39 -8.65
C MET A 648 15.56 -7.45 -7.65
N MET A 649 16.69 -6.85 -8.04
CA MET A 649 17.42 -5.87 -7.22
C MET A 649 16.83 -4.47 -7.33
N SER A 650 16.11 -4.20 -8.42
CA SER A 650 15.53 -2.90 -8.71
C SER A 650 14.16 -2.77 -8.06
N SER A 651 13.91 -1.62 -7.45
CA SER A 651 12.56 -1.22 -7.06
C SER A 651 12.27 0.16 -7.63
N PRO A 652 11.00 0.56 -7.76
CA PRO A 652 10.67 1.90 -8.22
C PRO A 652 11.30 3.02 -7.37
N ASP A 653 11.49 2.71 -6.09
CA ASP A 653 12.10 3.60 -5.12
C ASP A 653 13.63 3.66 -5.23
N ASN A 654 14.27 2.56 -5.65
CA ASN A 654 15.71 2.45 -5.78
C ASN A 654 16.08 1.67 -7.06
N PRO A 655 16.08 2.35 -8.22
CA PRO A 655 16.42 1.72 -9.48
C PRO A 655 17.86 1.19 -9.47
N TYR A 656 18.07 -0.04 -9.91
CA TYR A 656 19.40 -0.53 -10.21
C TYR A 656 19.87 0.01 -11.56
N ALA A 657 21.02 0.69 -11.59
CA ALA A 657 21.53 1.38 -12.78
C ALA A 657 21.80 0.45 -13.97
N GLY A 658 22.01 -0.85 -13.72
CA GLY A 658 22.19 -1.84 -14.79
C GLY A 658 20.98 -1.94 -15.73
N LEU A 659 19.77 -1.61 -15.28
CA LEU A 659 18.57 -1.61 -16.14
C LEU A 659 18.62 -0.53 -17.23
N THR A 660 19.20 0.63 -16.92
CA THR A 660 19.42 1.69 -17.92
C THR A 660 20.48 1.25 -18.93
N ALA A 661 21.61 0.71 -18.45
CA ALA A 661 22.69 0.24 -19.32
C ALA A 661 22.25 -0.88 -20.30
N ILE A 662 21.38 -1.81 -19.86
CA ILE A 662 20.84 -2.83 -20.78
C ILE A 662 19.83 -2.25 -21.77
N SER A 663 19.09 -1.20 -21.41
CA SER A 663 18.14 -0.56 -22.34
C SER A 663 18.83 0.17 -23.50
N GLU A 664 20.10 0.54 -23.34
CA GLU A 664 20.91 1.17 -24.38
C GLU A 664 21.53 0.13 -25.35
N SER A 665 21.70 -1.12 -24.89
CA SER A 665 22.37 -2.19 -25.64
C SER A 665 21.43 -3.25 -26.21
N CYS A 666 20.21 -3.37 -25.68
CA CYS A 666 19.20 -4.33 -26.11
C CYS A 666 18.02 -3.64 -26.80
N ASP A 667 17.30 -4.38 -27.65
CA ASP A 667 16.03 -3.91 -28.21
C ASP A 667 14.97 -3.79 -27.11
N THR A 668 14.56 -2.56 -26.81
CA THR A 668 13.55 -2.22 -25.79
C THR A 668 12.21 -2.90 -26.03
N ALA A 669 11.82 -3.19 -27.28
CA ALA A 669 10.59 -3.93 -27.57
C ALA A 669 10.66 -5.38 -27.06
N THR A 670 11.82 -6.04 -27.21
CA THR A 670 12.03 -7.40 -26.69
C THR A 670 12.21 -7.41 -25.17
N LEU A 671 12.83 -6.38 -24.58
CA LEU A 671 12.87 -6.20 -23.12
C LEU A 671 11.48 -6.01 -22.50
N ARG A 672 10.57 -5.31 -23.20
CA ARG A 672 9.16 -5.16 -22.80
C ARG A 672 8.42 -6.49 -22.87
N ALA A 673 8.65 -7.28 -23.91
CA ALA A 673 8.09 -8.63 -24.00
C ALA A 673 8.59 -9.54 -22.86
N LEU A 674 9.87 -9.42 -22.49
CA LEU A 674 10.47 -10.13 -21.35
C LEU A 674 9.74 -9.79 -20.04
N THR A 675 9.60 -8.51 -19.69
CA THR A 675 8.93 -8.11 -18.43
C THR A 675 7.46 -8.49 -18.41
N TRP A 676 6.79 -8.48 -19.57
CA TRP A 676 5.42 -8.97 -19.68
C TRP A 676 5.31 -10.49 -19.46
N SER A 677 6.19 -11.28 -20.09
CA SER A 677 6.23 -12.74 -19.90
C SER A 677 6.52 -13.13 -18.44
N LEU A 678 7.34 -12.33 -17.76
CA LEU A 678 7.65 -12.47 -16.34
C LEU A 678 6.41 -12.18 -15.46
N TYR A 679 5.65 -11.12 -15.76
CA TYR A 679 4.38 -10.85 -15.09
C TYR A 679 3.40 -12.02 -15.25
N GLU A 680 3.27 -12.56 -16.47
CA GLU A 680 2.37 -13.69 -16.74
C GLU A 680 2.82 -14.96 -16.01
N ALA A 681 4.13 -15.23 -15.94
CA ALA A 681 4.68 -16.32 -15.13
C ALA A 681 4.35 -16.12 -13.65
N TRP A 682 4.51 -14.90 -13.13
CA TRP A 682 4.18 -14.57 -11.74
C TRP A 682 2.67 -14.70 -11.43
N ASP A 683 1.76 -14.22 -12.31
CA ASP A 683 0.32 -14.35 -12.08
C ASP A 683 -0.13 -15.82 -12.19
N ARG A 684 0.47 -16.62 -13.09
CA ARG A 684 0.22 -18.07 -13.23
C ARG A 684 0.52 -18.85 -11.95
N ILE A 685 1.61 -18.54 -11.25
CA ILE A 685 1.92 -19.13 -9.94
C ILE A 685 1.09 -18.53 -8.79
N GLY A 686 0.04 -17.78 -9.12
CA GLY A 686 -0.90 -17.19 -8.18
C GLY A 686 -0.46 -15.84 -7.63
N ALA A 687 0.53 -15.17 -8.23
CA ALA A 687 1.03 -13.86 -7.85
C ALA A 687 1.37 -13.76 -6.34
N PRO A 688 2.37 -14.53 -5.86
CA PRO A 688 2.83 -14.46 -4.48
C PRO A 688 3.45 -13.11 -4.15
N THR A 689 3.09 -12.54 -2.99
CA THR A 689 3.55 -11.23 -2.52
C THR A 689 5.07 -11.13 -2.41
N ARG A 690 5.77 -12.22 -2.04
CA ARG A 690 7.25 -12.25 -1.97
C ARG A 690 7.95 -12.00 -3.31
N HIS A 691 7.21 -12.10 -4.42
CA HIS A 691 7.72 -11.88 -5.78
C HIS A 691 6.98 -10.76 -6.50
N SER A 692 6.43 -9.78 -5.77
CA SER A 692 5.75 -8.63 -6.36
C SER A 692 6.64 -7.83 -7.32
N TRP A 693 7.97 -7.93 -7.18
CA TRP A 693 8.96 -7.34 -8.09
C TRP A 693 8.71 -7.69 -9.57
N ALA A 694 8.09 -8.83 -9.86
CA ALA A 694 7.73 -9.22 -11.23
C ALA A 694 6.68 -8.29 -11.86
N PHE A 695 5.80 -7.75 -11.02
CA PHE A 695 4.82 -6.75 -11.43
C PHE A 695 5.45 -5.35 -11.49
N ASP A 696 6.32 -5.02 -10.54
CA ASP A 696 7.14 -3.79 -10.59
C ASP A 696 7.99 -3.73 -11.86
N ALA A 697 8.45 -4.89 -12.35
CA ALA A 697 9.27 -5.01 -13.56
C ALA A 697 8.60 -4.44 -14.82
N LEU A 698 7.25 -4.41 -14.85
CA LEU A 698 6.50 -3.83 -15.96
C LEU A 698 6.76 -2.34 -16.14
N ALA A 699 7.23 -1.63 -15.09
CA ALA A 699 7.48 -0.19 -15.18
C ALA A 699 8.73 0.18 -15.98
N TRP A 700 9.74 -0.69 -16.07
CA TRP A 700 11.08 -0.30 -16.56
C TRP A 700 11.17 -0.06 -18.06
N PHE A 701 10.45 -0.85 -18.85
CA PHE A 701 10.50 -0.79 -20.33
C PHE A 701 9.10 -0.53 -20.92
N ALA A 702 8.23 0.09 -20.12
CA ALA A 702 6.85 0.38 -20.48
C ALA A 702 6.76 1.40 -21.61
N ASP A 703 5.77 1.19 -22.46
CA ASP A 703 5.25 2.14 -23.44
C ASP A 703 3.76 2.38 -23.18
N ASP A 704 3.12 3.16 -24.04
CA ASP A 704 1.69 3.46 -23.93
C ASP A 704 0.81 2.21 -24.05
N GLU A 705 1.24 1.20 -24.82
CA GLU A 705 0.53 -0.09 -24.90
C GLU A 705 0.61 -0.85 -23.56
N THR A 706 1.76 -0.84 -22.90
CA THR A 706 1.94 -1.43 -21.57
C THR A 706 1.04 -0.75 -20.54
N VAL A 707 0.94 0.58 -20.59
CA VAL A 707 0.04 1.37 -19.74
C VAL A 707 -1.43 0.99 -19.97
N ASP A 708 -1.85 0.90 -21.24
CA ASP A 708 -3.22 0.52 -21.60
C ASP A 708 -3.56 -0.90 -21.10
N ARG A 709 -2.64 -1.86 -21.30
CA ARG A 709 -2.84 -3.25 -20.83
C ARG A 709 -2.86 -3.34 -19.30
N LEU A 710 -2.01 -2.57 -18.61
CA LEU A 710 -2.02 -2.45 -17.14
C LEU A 710 -3.36 -1.89 -16.64
N ASN A 711 -3.85 -0.82 -17.27
CA ASN A 711 -5.14 -0.21 -16.95
C ASN A 711 -6.28 -1.24 -17.07
N ASP A 712 -6.32 -2.01 -18.15
CA ASP A 712 -7.34 -3.06 -18.35
C ASP A 712 -7.28 -4.16 -17.29
N ILE A 713 -6.09 -4.54 -16.82
CA ILE A 713 -5.93 -5.50 -15.73
C ILE A 713 -6.41 -4.92 -14.40
N ILE A 714 -6.00 -3.69 -14.07
CA ILE A 714 -6.33 -3.00 -12.82
C ILE A 714 -7.84 -2.80 -12.69
N ARG A 715 -8.51 -2.38 -13.77
CA ARG A 715 -9.97 -2.16 -13.78
C ARG A 715 -10.79 -3.44 -13.61
N ARG A 716 -10.23 -4.61 -13.98
CA ARG A 716 -10.88 -5.91 -13.78
C ARG A 716 -10.77 -6.45 -12.36
N TRP A 717 -9.75 -6.04 -11.59
CA TRP A 717 -9.52 -6.61 -10.25
C TRP A 717 -10.67 -6.46 -9.26
N PRO A 718 -11.38 -5.31 -9.17
CA PRO A 718 -12.53 -5.21 -8.28
C PRO A 718 -13.60 -6.27 -8.56
N GLY A 719 -13.94 -6.50 -9.83
CA GLY A 719 -14.92 -7.52 -10.24
C GLY A 719 -14.47 -8.97 -10.01
N LEU A 720 -13.16 -9.19 -9.87
CA LEU A 720 -12.56 -10.50 -9.57
C LEU A 720 -12.29 -10.70 -8.06
N GLY A 721 -12.75 -9.78 -7.19
CA GLY A 721 -12.47 -9.82 -5.75
C GLY A 721 -10.99 -9.58 -5.40
N ARG A 722 -10.21 -9.00 -6.32
CA ARG A 722 -8.76 -8.72 -6.18
C ARG A 722 -8.46 -7.27 -5.82
N SER A 723 -9.41 -6.53 -5.22
CA SER A 723 -9.29 -5.11 -4.89
C SER A 723 -8.04 -4.76 -4.06
N ALA A 724 -7.53 -5.69 -3.25
CA ALA A 724 -6.29 -5.51 -2.50
C ALA A 724 -5.04 -5.28 -3.38
N ARG A 725 -5.08 -5.65 -4.68
CA ARG A 725 -3.98 -5.42 -5.63
C ARG A 725 -3.99 -4.02 -6.25
N VAL A 726 -5.15 -3.35 -6.26
CA VAL A 726 -5.34 -2.05 -6.91
C VAL A 726 -4.28 -1.02 -6.53
N PRO A 727 -3.94 -0.80 -5.24
CA PRO A 727 -2.92 0.18 -4.88
C PRO A 727 -1.58 -0.09 -5.55
N HIS A 728 -1.14 -1.35 -5.57
CA HIS A 728 0.12 -1.75 -6.22
C HIS A 728 0.05 -1.60 -7.75
N GLY A 729 -1.12 -1.81 -8.37
CA GLY A 729 -1.36 -1.48 -9.79
C GLY A 729 -1.14 -0.01 -10.11
N LEU A 730 -1.79 0.86 -9.35
CA LEU A 730 -1.67 2.31 -9.50
C LEU A 730 -0.25 2.79 -9.21
N ASP A 731 0.43 2.12 -8.29
CA ASP A 731 1.85 2.36 -8.01
C ASP A 731 2.73 2.07 -9.23
N VAL A 732 2.56 0.91 -9.89
CA VAL A 732 3.32 0.58 -11.12
C VAL A 732 3.07 1.61 -12.21
N LEU A 733 1.81 2.02 -12.43
CA LEU A 733 1.48 3.10 -13.37
C LEU A 733 2.18 4.41 -12.99
N ALA A 734 2.18 4.78 -11.70
CA ALA A 734 2.83 6.01 -11.24
C ALA A 734 4.35 5.97 -11.47
N ASN A 735 4.94 4.79 -11.34
CA ASN A 735 6.38 4.57 -11.48
C ASN A 735 6.83 4.54 -12.95
N ILE A 736 5.95 4.18 -13.90
CA ILE A 736 6.20 4.38 -15.33
C ILE A 736 6.43 5.87 -15.59
N GLY A 737 5.65 6.74 -14.93
CA GLY A 737 5.90 8.18 -14.87
C GLY A 737 5.69 8.94 -16.19
N SER A 738 5.33 8.25 -17.28
CA SER A 738 4.97 8.88 -18.56
C SER A 738 3.67 9.66 -18.45
N ASP A 739 3.48 10.65 -19.34
CA ASP A 739 2.28 11.48 -19.33
C ASP A 739 1.01 10.65 -19.53
N HIS A 740 1.06 9.63 -20.40
CA HIS A 740 -0.04 8.69 -20.61
C HIS A 740 -0.36 7.86 -19.35
N ALA A 741 0.65 7.43 -18.59
CA ALA A 741 0.45 6.69 -17.34
C ALA A 741 -0.19 7.56 -16.25
N LEU A 742 0.31 8.79 -16.09
CA LEU A 742 -0.22 9.74 -15.11
C LEU A 742 -1.64 10.19 -15.46
N LEU A 743 -1.89 10.48 -16.75
CA LEU A 743 -3.24 10.80 -17.25
C LEU A 743 -4.19 9.61 -17.08
N THR A 744 -3.71 8.37 -17.25
CA THR A 744 -4.49 7.17 -16.99
C THR A 744 -4.92 7.07 -15.52
N ILE A 745 -4.01 7.33 -14.56
CA ILE A 745 -4.35 7.38 -13.13
C ILE A 745 -5.39 8.47 -12.85
N TYR A 746 -5.18 9.68 -13.38
CA TYR A 746 -6.13 10.79 -13.23
C TYR A 746 -7.51 10.42 -13.80
N ARG A 747 -7.59 9.81 -14.98
CA ARG A 747 -8.86 9.37 -15.57
C ARG A 747 -9.60 8.36 -14.71
N ILE A 748 -8.89 7.39 -14.12
CA ILE A 748 -9.47 6.44 -13.16
C ILE A 748 -10.02 7.20 -11.94
N SER A 749 -9.26 8.15 -11.42
CA SER A 749 -9.62 8.97 -10.26
C SER A 749 -10.91 9.79 -10.47
N GLN A 750 -11.19 10.19 -11.72
CA GLN A 750 -12.34 11.02 -12.05
C GLN A 750 -13.58 10.22 -12.48
N ARG A 751 -13.41 9.13 -13.24
CA ARG A 751 -14.51 8.52 -14.02
C ARG A 751 -14.78 7.05 -13.72
N GLU A 752 -14.00 6.42 -12.84
CA GLU A 752 -14.19 5.01 -12.55
C GLU A 752 -15.49 4.77 -11.77
N ARG A 753 -16.26 3.75 -12.18
CA ARG A 753 -17.52 3.35 -11.53
C ARG A 753 -17.27 2.59 -10.23
N SER A 754 -16.15 1.86 -10.17
CA SER A 754 -15.73 1.20 -8.94
C SER A 754 -15.18 2.23 -7.95
N LYS A 755 -15.98 2.60 -6.94
CA LYS A 755 -15.56 3.53 -5.88
C LYS A 755 -14.24 3.15 -5.19
N PRO A 756 -13.99 1.88 -4.78
CA PRO A 756 -12.71 1.52 -4.18
C PRO A 756 -11.49 1.81 -5.09
N LEU A 757 -11.65 1.63 -6.40
CA LEU A 757 -10.60 1.94 -7.38
C LEU A 757 -10.48 3.46 -7.60
N LYS A 758 -11.61 4.18 -7.71
CA LYS A 758 -11.66 5.64 -7.82
C LYS A 758 -10.97 6.31 -6.64
N ASP A 759 -11.30 5.91 -5.41
CA ASP A 759 -10.76 6.48 -4.17
C ASP A 759 -9.25 6.22 -4.05
N LYS A 760 -8.78 5.02 -4.40
CA LYS A 760 -7.33 4.71 -4.42
C LYS A 760 -6.58 5.47 -5.50
N ALA A 761 -7.17 5.67 -6.67
CA ALA A 761 -6.59 6.50 -7.72
C ALA A 761 -6.57 7.99 -7.32
N ASN A 762 -7.60 8.48 -6.63
CA ASN A 762 -7.62 9.84 -6.08
C ASN A 762 -6.52 10.04 -5.04
N ALA A 763 -6.35 9.10 -4.10
CA ALA A 763 -5.25 9.17 -3.15
C ALA A 763 -3.89 9.17 -3.86
N LYS A 764 -3.73 8.34 -4.90
CA LYS A 764 -2.48 8.26 -5.67
C LYS A 764 -2.18 9.54 -6.45
N ILE A 765 -3.16 10.13 -7.14
CA ILE A 765 -2.90 11.36 -7.91
C ILE A 765 -2.57 12.53 -6.99
N GLN A 766 -3.20 12.61 -5.80
CA GLN A 766 -2.85 13.62 -4.80
C GLN A 766 -1.43 13.42 -4.26
N GLU A 767 -1.02 12.17 -3.99
CA GLU A 767 0.35 11.83 -3.60
C GLU A 767 1.37 12.29 -4.65
N ILE A 768 1.13 12.00 -5.94
CA ILE A 768 2.02 12.40 -7.04
C ILE A 768 2.03 13.92 -7.18
N ALA A 769 0.88 14.59 -7.10
CA ALA A 769 0.74 16.04 -7.24
C ALA A 769 1.49 16.78 -6.12
N LEU A 770 1.28 16.37 -4.86
CA LEU A 770 2.02 16.88 -3.70
C LEU A 770 3.52 16.66 -3.86
N SER A 771 3.93 15.50 -4.38
CA SER A 771 5.35 15.24 -4.62
C SER A 771 5.97 16.21 -5.63
N ARG A 772 5.18 16.85 -6.50
CA ARG A 772 5.66 17.82 -7.50
C ARG A 772 5.32 19.27 -7.12
N SER A 773 4.82 19.53 -5.92
CA SER A 773 4.31 20.85 -5.50
C SER A 773 3.22 21.40 -6.43
N LEU A 774 2.38 20.51 -6.97
CA LEU A 774 1.25 20.84 -7.83
C LEU A 774 -0.05 20.37 -7.18
N SER A 775 -1.17 21.01 -7.53
CA SER A 775 -2.49 20.41 -7.32
C SER A 775 -2.77 19.33 -8.38
N ALA A 776 -3.71 18.42 -8.10
CA ALA A 776 -4.12 17.40 -9.08
C ALA A 776 -4.65 18.01 -10.40
N GLU A 777 -5.28 19.19 -10.34
CA GLU A 777 -5.74 19.93 -11.54
C GLU A 777 -4.58 20.55 -12.32
N GLN A 778 -3.63 21.19 -11.63
CA GLN A 778 -2.41 21.73 -12.27
C GLN A 778 -1.56 20.64 -12.91
N MET A 779 -1.52 19.46 -12.29
CA MET A 779 -0.90 18.28 -12.87
C MET A 779 -1.63 17.88 -14.15
N ALA A 780 -2.96 17.72 -14.11
CA ALA A 780 -3.73 17.32 -15.28
C ALA A 780 -3.69 18.34 -16.44
N ASP A 781 -3.49 19.64 -16.17
CA ASP A 781 -3.23 20.64 -17.22
C ASP A 781 -1.90 20.41 -17.95
N ARG A 782 -0.89 19.89 -17.26
CA ARG A 782 0.45 19.62 -17.81
C ARG A 782 0.55 18.27 -18.53
N LEU A 783 -0.39 17.37 -18.27
CA LEU A 783 -0.41 16.00 -18.81
C LEU A 783 -1.23 15.88 -20.11
N VAL A 784 -1.62 17.00 -20.74
CA VAL A 784 -2.32 16.96 -22.01
C VAL A 784 -1.32 16.57 -23.09
N PRO A 785 -1.51 15.44 -23.80
CA PRO A 785 -0.56 15.00 -24.81
C PRO A 785 -0.64 15.89 -26.05
N ASP A 786 0.51 16.13 -26.68
CA ASP A 786 0.61 16.77 -28.00
C ASP A 786 0.09 15.85 -29.13
N LEU A 787 -0.03 14.55 -28.87
CA LEU A 787 -0.43 13.50 -29.80
C LEU A 787 0.50 13.41 -31.03
N GLY A 788 1.78 13.75 -30.85
CA GLY A 788 2.79 13.75 -31.92
C GLY A 788 2.68 14.93 -32.88
N LEU A 789 1.89 15.96 -32.54
CA LEU A 789 1.85 17.20 -33.30
C LEU A 789 3.09 18.04 -33.02
N ASN A 790 3.64 18.64 -34.07
CA ASN A 790 4.75 19.59 -33.96
C ASN A 790 4.27 21.00 -33.57
N ASP A 791 5.20 21.95 -33.48
CA ASP A 791 4.92 23.35 -33.13
C ASP A 791 3.96 24.06 -34.10
N ALA A 792 3.90 23.58 -35.36
CA ALA A 792 2.95 24.02 -36.37
C ALA A 792 1.57 23.34 -36.26
N SER A 793 1.30 22.65 -35.14
CA SER A 793 0.07 21.90 -34.87
C SER A 793 -0.24 20.85 -35.93
N ALA A 794 0.80 20.19 -36.47
CA ALA A 794 0.68 19.22 -37.55
C ALA A 794 1.44 17.91 -37.27
N LEU A 795 0.92 16.78 -37.75
CA LEU A 795 1.56 15.46 -37.71
C LEU A 795 1.95 15.03 -39.12
N SER A 796 3.19 14.60 -39.31
CA SER A 796 3.69 14.03 -40.57
C SER A 796 3.63 12.50 -40.56
N LEU A 797 3.09 11.91 -41.62
CA LEU A 797 2.93 10.46 -41.80
C LEU A 797 3.69 10.02 -43.06
N ASP A 798 4.83 9.36 -42.86
CA ASP A 798 5.73 8.92 -43.93
C ASP A 798 5.39 7.49 -44.39
N TYR A 799 5.10 7.34 -45.68
CA TYR A 799 4.91 6.04 -46.34
C TYR A 799 6.14 5.64 -47.19
N GLY A 800 7.23 6.41 -47.12
CA GLY A 800 8.47 6.25 -47.88
C GLY A 800 8.43 6.94 -49.23
N SER A 801 7.44 6.60 -50.08
CA SER A 801 7.28 7.19 -51.42
C SER A 801 6.39 8.43 -51.46
N ARG A 802 5.66 8.69 -50.36
CA ARG A 802 4.76 9.84 -50.20
C ARG A 802 4.59 10.18 -48.71
N VAL A 803 4.38 11.45 -48.41
CA VAL A 803 4.15 11.97 -47.07
C VAL A 803 2.77 12.63 -46.97
N PHE A 804 2.07 12.39 -45.87
CA PHE A 804 0.80 13.06 -45.57
C PHE A 804 0.92 13.92 -44.32
N THR A 805 0.25 15.06 -44.32
CA THR A 805 0.20 15.98 -43.17
C THR A 805 -1.18 15.96 -42.57
N VAL A 806 -1.28 15.87 -41.24
CA VAL A 806 -2.54 15.91 -40.49
C VAL A 806 -2.59 17.18 -39.66
N GLN A 807 -3.65 17.97 -39.81
CA GLN A 807 -3.96 19.18 -39.03
C GLN A 807 -5.38 19.09 -38.45
N PHE A 808 -5.85 20.11 -37.72
CA PHE A 808 -7.19 20.15 -37.14
C PHE A 808 -8.01 21.33 -37.63
N ASP A 809 -9.28 21.08 -37.91
CA ASP A 809 -10.27 22.13 -38.18
C ASP A 809 -10.79 22.77 -36.88
N GLU A 810 -11.67 23.76 -37.03
CA GLU A 810 -12.33 24.46 -35.92
C GLU A 810 -13.12 23.53 -34.99
N ARG A 811 -13.52 22.33 -35.45
CA ARG A 811 -14.25 21.32 -34.67
C ARG A 811 -13.33 20.27 -34.05
N LEU A 812 -12.01 20.50 -34.05
CA LEU A 812 -10.99 19.53 -33.64
C LEU A 812 -11.10 18.19 -34.40
N GLN A 813 -11.57 18.22 -35.65
CA GLN A 813 -11.53 17.04 -36.52
C GLN A 813 -10.22 17.02 -37.30
N PRO A 814 -9.56 15.85 -37.42
CA PRO A 814 -8.33 15.74 -38.18
C PRO A 814 -8.61 15.89 -39.68
N VAL A 815 -7.89 16.82 -40.32
CA VAL A 815 -7.86 17.05 -41.77
C VAL A 815 -6.54 16.54 -42.30
N VAL A 816 -6.59 15.64 -43.29
CA VAL A 816 -5.38 15.06 -43.91
C VAL A 816 -5.13 15.77 -45.23
N THR A 817 -3.91 16.23 -45.46
CA THR A 817 -3.46 16.82 -46.74
C THR A 817 -2.34 15.97 -47.33
N ASN A 818 -2.24 15.97 -48.67
CA ASN A 818 -1.12 15.39 -49.39
C ASN A 818 0.01 16.43 -49.59
N GLU A 819 1.09 16.03 -50.26
CA GLU A 819 2.24 16.89 -50.57
C GLU A 819 1.90 18.12 -51.42
N SER A 820 0.81 18.07 -52.20
CA SER A 820 0.33 19.22 -52.97
C SER A 820 -0.57 20.17 -52.17
N GLY A 821 -0.77 19.92 -50.87
CA GLY A 821 -1.65 20.71 -49.99
C GLY A 821 -3.15 20.43 -50.17
N ALA A 822 -3.53 19.44 -50.99
CA ALA A 822 -4.93 19.11 -51.23
C ALA A 822 -5.50 18.26 -50.09
N ALA A 823 -6.64 18.69 -49.52
CA ALA A 823 -7.33 17.97 -48.46
C ALA A 823 -7.95 16.66 -48.95
N LEU A 824 -7.75 15.59 -48.19
CA LEU A 824 -8.23 14.24 -48.44
C LEU A 824 -9.37 13.89 -47.47
N LYS A 825 -10.35 13.11 -47.95
CA LYS A 825 -11.47 12.62 -47.11
C LYS A 825 -11.03 11.61 -46.04
N ALA A 826 -9.93 10.90 -46.27
CA ALA A 826 -9.35 9.93 -45.35
C ALA A 826 -7.88 9.68 -45.72
N LEU A 827 -7.10 9.20 -44.74
CA LEU A 827 -5.74 8.73 -45.00
C LEU A 827 -5.78 7.47 -45.91
N PRO A 828 -5.03 7.44 -47.02
CA PRO A 828 -4.96 6.27 -47.90
C PRO A 828 -4.40 5.02 -47.19
N LYS A 829 -4.90 3.83 -47.53
CA LYS A 829 -4.31 2.57 -47.06
C LYS A 829 -2.91 2.35 -47.67
N PRO A 830 -2.01 1.64 -46.97
CA PRO A 830 -0.73 1.20 -47.52
C PRO A 830 -0.91 0.47 -48.86
N GLY A 831 -0.13 0.88 -49.88
CA GLY A 831 -0.16 0.36 -51.24
C GLY A 831 1.13 -0.38 -51.62
N LYS A 832 1.14 -0.99 -52.82
CA LYS A 832 2.29 -1.79 -53.32
C LYS A 832 3.57 -0.99 -53.58
N GLY A 833 3.48 0.33 -53.71
CA GLY A 833 4.62 1.23 -53.94
C GLY A 833 5.09 1.99 -52.70
N ASP A 834 4.51 1.67 -51.53
CA ASP A 834 4.91 2.25 -50.25
C ASP A 834 5.89 1.31 -49.53
N ASP A 835 6.67 1.84 -48.58
CA ASP A 835 7.42 1.02 -47.64
C ASP A 835 6.44 0.33 -46.68
N ALA A 836 6.38 -1.01 -46.73
CA ALA A 836 5.36 -1.78 -46.02
C ALA A 836 5.40 -1.58 -44.49
N ALA A 837 6.59 -1.46 -43.90
CA ALA A 837 6.73 -1.31 -42.46
C ALA A 837 6.35 0.11 -42.03
N ARG A 838 6.84 1.14 -42.73
CA ARG A 838 6.54 2.55 -42.43
C ARG A 838 5.09 2.91 -42.67
N ALA A 839 4.50 2.44 -43.77
CA ALA A 839 3.13 2.75 -44.12
C ALA A 839 2.14 2.11 -43.14
N GLU A 840 2.37 0.86 -42.71
CA GLU A 840 1.54 0.20 -41.70
C GLU A 840 1.65 0.88 -40.33
N ASP A 841 2.85 1.28 -39.92
CA ASP A 841 3.06 2.04 -38.68
C ASP A 841 2.36 3.41 -38.74
N SER A 842 2.56 4.18 -39.82
CA SER A 842 1.91 5.48 -40.04
C SER A 842 0.38 5.38 -40.07
N TYR A 843 -0.19 4.35 -40.70
CA TYR A 843 -1.64 4.13 -40.73
C TYR A 843 -2.19 3.77 -39.34
N ARG A 844 -1.45 2.97 -38.57
CA ARG A 844 -1.78 2.65 -37.17
C ARG A 844 -1.73 3.89 -36.28
N ARG A 845 -0.69 4.73 -36.41
CA ARG A 845 -0.55 6.02 -35.70
C ARG A 845 -1.73 6.95 -35.98
N PHE A 846 -2.14 7.12 -37.23
CA PHE A 846 -3.29 7.94 -37.58
C PHE A 846 -4.61 7.44 -36.96
N SER A 847 -4.82 6.12 -36.98
CA SER A 847 -5.99 5.50 -36.37
C SER A 847 -6.03 5.71 -34.85
N ALA A 848 -4.87 5.61 -34.20
CA ALA A 848 -4.70 5.91 -32.78
C ALA A 848 -4.97 7.40 -32.47
N LEU A 849 -4.38 8.32 -33.25
CA LEU A 849 -4.58 9.76 -33.16
C LEU A 849 -6.08 10.13 -33.18
N ARG A 850 -6.82 9.64 -34.19
CA ARG A 850 -8.26 9.94 -34.33
C ARG A 850 -9.08 9.52 -33.10
N ARG A 851 -8.71 8.39 -32.47
CA ARG A 851 -9.35 7.90 -31.25
C ARG A 851 -8.97 8.73 -30.03
N GLN A 852 -7.69 9.06 -29.90
CA GLN A 852 -7.13 9.80 -28.77
C GLN A 852 -7.61 11.25 -28.76
N VAL A 853 -7.55 11.98 -29.88
CA VAL A 853 -8.03 13.38 -30.00
C VAL A 853 -9.46 13.51 -29.50
N ARG A 854 -10.37 12.64 -29.96
CA ARG A 854 -11.79 12.71 -29.55
C ARG A 854 -11.96 12.56 -28.03
N THR A 855 -11.15 11.71 -27.41
CA THR A 855 -11.17 11.46 -25.97
C THR A 855 -10.59 12.65 -25.21
N VAL A 856 -9.41 13.13 -25.63
CA VAL A 856 -8.71 14.27 -25.03
C VAL A 856 -9.55 15.54 -25.16
N ALA A 857 -10.06 15.86 -26.34
CA ALA A 857 -10.91 17.02 -26.58
C ALA A 857 -12.14 17.02 -25.64
N LYS A 858 -12.92 15.94 -25.62
CA LYS A 858 -14.10 15.83 -24.73
C LYS A 858 -13.75 16.02 -23.26
N GLU A 859 -12.59 15.54 -22.84
CA GLU A 859 -12.09 15.70 -21.48
C GLU A 859 -11.69 17.13 -21.16
N GLN A 860 -10.90 17.77 -22.02
CA GLN A 860 -10.40 19.13 -21.82
C GLN A 860 -11.52 20.17 -21.91
N LEU A 861 -12.50 20.00 -22.79
CA LEU A 861 -13.66 20.91 -22.86
C LEU A 861 -14.42 20.98 -21.53
N ARG A 862 -14.70 19.82 -20.92
CA ARG A 862 -15.36 19.76 -19.61
C ARG A 862 -14.51 20.44 -18.53
N ARG A 863 -13.20 20.22 -18.54
CA ARG A 863 -12.28 20.81 -17.56
C ARG A 863 -12.18 22.33 -17.69
N LEU A 864 -12.21 22.86 -18.92
CA LEU A 864 -12.23 24.29 -19.18
C LEU A 864 -13.57 24.91 -18.74
N GLU A 865 -14.70 24.24 -18.98
CA GLU A 865 -16.00 24.69 -18.47
C GLU A 865 -16.02 24.68 -16.92
N ASP A 866 -15.53 23.61 -16.30
CA ASP A 866 -15.40 23.53 -14.83
C ASP A 866 -14.45 24.62 -14.28
N ALA A 867 -13.37 24.95 -15.01
CA ALA A 867 -12.44 26.01 -14.65
C ALA A 867 -13.08 27.39 -14.71
N MET A 868 -13.95 27.65 -15.69
CA MET A 868 -14.76 28.87 -15.76
C MET A 868 -15.69 28.99 -14.55
N ILE A 869 -16.45 27.93 -14.24
CA ILE A 869 -17.43 27.89 -13.13
C ILE A 869 -16.76 28.07 -11.76
N ARG A 870 -15.58 27.46 -11.59
CA ARG A 870 -14.80 27.53 -10.34
C ARG A 870 -13.84 28.71 -10.30
N GLU A 871 -13.90 29.60 -11.29
CA GLU A 871 -13.04 30.79 -11.40
C GLU A 871 -11.55 30.47 -11.27
N ARG A 872 -11.14 29.33 -11.82
CA ARG A 872 -9.75 28.90 -11.77
C ARG A 872 -8.90 29.83 -12.63
N ARG A 873 -7.75 30.22 -12.08
CA ARG A 873 -6.81 31.13 -12.71
C ARG A 873 -5.45 30.46 -12.88
N TRP A 874 -4.70 30.96 -13.85
CA TRP A 874 -3.33 30.58 -14.16
C TRP A 874 -2.45 31.83 -14.14
N SER A 875 -1.16 31.65 -13.88
CA SER A 875 -0.20 32.71 -14.21
C SER A 875 -0.17 32.95 -15.73
N VAL A 876 0.32 34.12 -16.15
CA VAL A 876 0.51 34.42 -17.59
C VAL A 876 1.42 33.39 -18.24
N GLU A 877 2.51 33.00 -17.57
CA GLU A 877 3.45 31.99 -18.07
C GLU A 877 2.79 30.61 -18.24
N GLU A 878 1.97 30.18 -17.28
CA GLU A 878 1.19 28.94 -17.41
C GLU A 878 0.16 29.04 -18.54
N PHE A 879 -0.48 30.20 -18.71
CA PHE A 879 -1.44 30.40 -19.80
C PHE A 879 -0.77 30.24 -21.18
N GLU A 880 0.37 30.90 -21.36
CA GLU A 880 1.12 30.87 -22.63
C GLU A 880 1.68 29.48 -22.92
N SER A 881 2.27 28.81 -21.93
CA SER A 881 2.89 27.49 -22.09
C SER A 881 1.87 26.35 -22.24
N LEU A 882 0.83 26.32 -21.41
CA LEU A 882 -0.12 25.20 -21.36
C LEU A 882 -1.23 25.30 -22.40
N PHE A 883 -1.59 26.52 -22.84
CA PHE A 883 -2.75 26.73 -23.70
C PHE A 883 -2.38 27.31 -25.07
N VAL A 884 -1.66 28.43 -25.10
CA VAL A 884 -1.36 29.14 -26.36
C VAL A 884 -0.32 28.39 -27.20
N SER A 885 0.74 27.90 -26.55
CA SER A 885 1.85 27.20 -27.21
C SER A 885 1.53 25.74 -27.51
N HIS A 886 0.54 25.17 -26.83
CA HIS A 886 0.21 23.75 -26.93
C HIS A 886 -0.36 23.40 -28.33
N PRO A 887 0.23 22.45 -29.07
CA PRO A 887 -0.15 22.12 -30.45
C PRO A 887 -1.63 21.77 -30.65
N LEU A 888 -2.22 21.01 -29.72
CA LEU A 888 -3.64 20.63 -29.75
C LEU A 888 -4.58 21.66 -29.09
N LEU A 889 -4.27 22.17 -27.89
CA LEU A 889 -5.20 23.00 -27.11
C LEU A 889 -5.43 24.38 -27.72
N ILE A 890 -4.47 24.92 -28.49
CA ILE A 890 -4.62 26.21 -29.16
C ILE A 890 -5.92 26.31 -29.98
N HIS A 891 -6.35 25.21 -30.61
CA HIS A 891 -7.58 25.14 -31.39
C HIS A 891 -8.86 25.30 -30.53
N VAL A 892 -8.82 24.94 -29.24
CA VAL A 892 -9.91 25.22 -28.28
C VAL A 892 -9.79 26.63 -27.73
N VAL A 893 -8.57 27.04 -27.40
CA VAL A 893 -8.25 28.29 -26.72
C VAL A 893 -8.70 29.51 -27.53
N ARG A 894 -8.53 29.48 -28.85
CA ARG A 894 -9.01 30.52 -29.79
C ARG A 894 -10.53 30.67 -29.83
N ARG A 895 -11.27 29.64 -29.39
CA ARG A 895 -12.74 29.59 -29.41
C ARG A 895 -13.36 29.94 -28.06
N LEU A 896 -12.53 30.39 -27.11
CA LEU A 896 -12.96 30.82 -25.78
C LEU A 896 -12.66 32.29 -25.58
N LEU A 897 -13.53 32.95 -24.81
CA LEU A 897 -13.29 34.28 -24.30
C LEU A 897 -12.47 34.20 -23.01
N TRP A 898 -11.38 34.93 -22.93
CA TRP A 898 -10.49 34.94 -21.76
C TRP A 898 -10.58 36.26 -21.02
N ALA A 899 -10.16 36.23 -19.75
CA ALA A 899 -10.14 37.37 -18.87
C ALA A 899 -8.80 37.44 -18.14
N THR A 900 -8.27 38.64 -18.00
CA THR A 900 -7.16 38.95 -17.08
C THR A 900 -7.71 39.49 -15.79
N PHE A 901 -7.04 39.16 -14.69
CA PHE A 901 -7.39 39.58 -13.34
C PHE A 901 -6.17 40.25 -12.73
N SER A 902 -6.28 41.55 -12.52
CA SER A 902 -5.20 42.32 -11.88
C SER A 902 -5.18 42.07 -10.36
N PRO A 903 -4.03 42.32 -9.70
CA PRO A 903 -3.97 42.32 -8.24
C PRO A 903 -4.89 43.36 -7.58
N THR A 904 -5.32 44.38 -8.31
CA THR A 904 -6.27 45.42 -7.84
C THR A 904 -7.73 45.04 -8.05
N GLY A 905 -8.02 43.87 -8.64
CA GLY A 905 -9.38 43.37 -8.88
C GLY A 905 -10.01 43.85 -10.20
N GLU A 906 -9.25 44.48 -11.08
CA GLU A 906 -9.70 44.86 -12.42
C GLU A 906 -9.74 43.63 -13.33
N ILE A 907 -10.79 43.56 -14.15
CA ILE A 907 -11.00 42.47 -15.10
C ILE A 907 -11.00 43.04 -16.52
N SER A 908 -10.18 42.48 -17.40
CA SER A 908 -10.17 42.84 -18.82
C SER A 908 -10.31 41.61 -19.70
N LEU A 909 -11.20 41.67 -20.70
CA LEU A 909 -11.52 40.55 -21.58
C LEU A 909 -10.67 40.57 -22.86
N PHE A 910 -10.34 39.39 -23.39
CA PHE A 910 -9.56 39.25 -24.63
C PHE A 910 -9.82 37.90 -25.33
N ARG A 911 -9.49 37.82 -26.62
CA ARG A 911 -9.45 36.57 -27.42
C ARG A 911 -8.04 36.25 -27.88
N VAL A 912 -7.81 35.00 -28.28
CA VAL A 912 -6.58 34.56 -28.94
C VAL A 912 -6.85 34.42 -30.45
N ALA A 913 -6.05 35.08 -31.28
CA ALA A 913 -6.16 35.08 -32.73
C ALA A 913 -5.48 33.87 -33.40
N GLU A 914 -5.64 33.73 -34.72
CA GLU A 914 -5.13 32.62 -35.53
C GLU A 914 -3.59 32.55 -35.62
N ASP A 915 -2.92 33.67 -35.43
CA ASP A 915 -1.46 33.79 -35.33
C ASP A 915 -0.95 33.69 -33.89
N ARG A 916 -1.84 33.35 -32.93
CA ARG A 916 -1.61 33.27 -31.48
C ARG A 916 -1.41 34.63 -30.79
N THR A 917 -1.65 35.75 -31.47
CA THR A 917 -1.69 37.08 -30.82
C THR A 917 -2.97 37.27 -30.00
N LEU A 918 -2.98 38.26 -29.11
CA LEU A 918 -4.12 38.56 -28.24
C LEU A 918 -4.83 39.83 -28.71
N ALA A 919 -6.16 39.82 -28.74
CA ALA A 919 -6.97 40.97 -29.16
C ALA A 919 -8.07 41.31 -28.14
N ASP A 920 -8.33 42.61 -27.95
CA ASP A 920 -9.38 43.15 -27.08
C ASP A 920 -10.76 43.25 -27.78
N ASP A 921 -11.72 43.92 -27.15
CA ASP A 921 -13.09 44.08 -27.68
C ASP A 921 -13.19 45.08 -28.85
N ASN A 922 -12.11 45.79 -29.18
CA ASN A 922 -11.96 46.61 -30.38
C ASN A 922 -11.12 45.92 -31.46
N ASP A 923 -10.79 44.64 -31.26
CA ASP A 923 -9.91 43.85 -32.11
C ASP A 923 -8.46 44.41 -32.19
N ALA A 924 -8.05 45.17 -31.18
CA ALA A 924 -6.72 45.75 -31.09
C ALA A 924 -5.75 44.80 -30.36
N LEU A 925 -4.50 44.77 -30.82
CA LEU A 925 -3.44 43.97 -30.21
C LEU A 925 -3.25 44.35 -28.74
N THR A 926 -3.32 43.36 -27.84
CA THR A 926 -3.13 43.56 -26.40
C THR A 926 -2.04 42.63 -25.84
N SER A 927 -1.56 42.92 -24.63
CA SER A 927 -0.51 42.15 -23.97
C SER A 927 -0.86 41.91 -22.50
N LEU A 928 -0.33 40.82 -21.93
CA LEU A 928 -0.62 40.41 -20.56
C LEU A 928 0.49 40.89 -19.62
N ALA A 929 0.13 41.56 -18.54
CA ALA A 929 1.09 41.93 -17.49
C ALA A 929 1.48 40.68 -16.67
N PRO A 930 2.77 40.41 -16.41
CA PRO A 930 3.21 39.20 -15.68
C PRO A 930 2.64 39.05 -14.26
N SER A 931 2.25 40.17 -13.62
CA SER A 931 1.62 40.20 -12.30
C SER A 931 0.13 39.84 -12.32
N HIS A 932 -0.50 39.79 -13.50
CA HIS A 932 -1.89 39.41 -13.64
C HIS A 932 -2.03 37.89 -13.66
N THR A 933 -3.24 37.43 -13.38
CA THR A 933 -3.63 36.04 -13.64
C THR A 933 -4.61 35.99 -14.79
N VAL A 934 -4.63 34.88 -15.51
CA VAL A 934 -5.51 34.64 -16.65
C VAL A 934 -6.55 33.60 -16.26
N GLY A 935 -7.77 33.73 -16.75
CA GLY A 935 -8.76 32.68 -16.66
C GLY A 935 -9.84 32.80 -17.72
N ILE A 936 -10.74 31.82 -17.75
CA ILE A 936 -11.84 31.83 -18.72
C ILE A 936 -12.89 32.82 -18.24
N ALA A 937 -13.35 33.68 -19.16
CA ALA A 937 -14.36 34.69 -18.86
C ALA A 937 -15.71 34.02 -18.60
N HIS A 938 -16.37 34.43 -17.52
CA HIS A 938 -17.74 34.07 -17.20
C HIS A 938 -18.65 35.28 -17.49
N PRO A 939 -19.92 35.10 -17.93
CA PRO A 939 -20.82 36.22 -18.22
C PRO A 939 -21.01 37.22 -17.07
N LEU A 940 -20.84 36.77 -15.82
CA LEU A 940 -20.94 37.63 -14.64
C LEU A 940 -19.72 38.54 -14.40
N HIS A 941 -18.59 38.31 -15.07
CA HIS A 941 -17.39 39.16 -14.93
C HIS A 941 -17.58 40.53 -15.59
N SER A 942 -18.23 40.57 -16.75
CA SER A 942 -18.53 41.81 -17.46
C SER A 942 -19.81 41.64 -18.30
N PRO A 943 -20.99 41.62 -17.65
CA PRO A 943 -22.27 41.41 -18.33
C PRO A 943 -22.53 42.40 -19.48
N GLU A 944 -22.05 43.63 -19.33
CA GLU A 944 -22.22 44.73 -20.27
C GLU A 944 -21.42 44.57 -21.57
N HIS A 945 -20.30 43.84 -21.56
CA HIS A 945 -19.50 43.58 -22.78
C HIS A 945 -19.85 42.26 -23.49
N MET A 946 -20.66 41.37 -22.89
CA MET A 946 -20.95 40.04 -23.48
C MET A 946 -21.61 40.12 -24.86
N ALA A 947 -22.48 41.11 -25.11
CA ALA A 947 -23.13 41.28 -26.42
C ALA A 947 -22.14 41.71 -27.53
N THR A 948 -21.12 42.49 -27.19
CA THR A 948 -20.05 42.89 -28.12
C THR A 948 -19.20 41.69 -28.50
N TRP A 949 -18.74 40.93 -27.51
CA TRP A 949 -17.99 39.70 -27.74
C TRP A 949 -18.79 38.64 -28.49
N GLY A 950 -20.10 38.51 -28.23
CA GLY A 950 -20.97 37.60 -28.96
C GLY A 950 -21.05 37.89 -30.46
N ARG A 951 -21.06 39.17 -30.85
CA ARG A 951 -21.00 39.59 -32.26
C ARG A 951 -19.63 39.29 -32.86
N MET A 952 -18.55 39.66 -32.17
CA MET A 952 -17.19 39.42 -32.64
C MET A 952 -16.91 37.92 -32.89
N PHE A 953 -17.32 37.04 -31.97
CA PHE A 953 -17.16 35.60 -32.17
C PHE A 953 -17.98 35.08 -33.35
N ALA A 954 -19.16 35.64 -33.63
CA ALA A 954 -19.96 35.27 -34.79
C ALA A 954 -19.33 35.76 -36.10
N ASP A 955 -18.76 36.97 -36.14
CA ASP A 955 -18.10 37.56 -37.31
C ASP A 955 -16.86 36.75 -37.75
N TYR A 956 -16.13 36.19 -36.78
CA TYR A 956 -15.01 35.28 -37.01
C TYR A 956 -15.41 33.79 -37.12
N GLU A 957 -16.71 33.48 -37.21
CA GLU A 957 -17.27 32.12 -37.27
C GLU A 957 -16.83 31.18 -36.11
N LEU A 958 -16.42 31.74 -34.98
CA LEU A 958 -15.90 31.02 -33.82
C LEU A 958 -17.04 30.40 -32.99
N LEU A 959 -17.37 29.15 -33.29
CA LEU A 959 -18.32 28.39 -32.48
C LEU A 959 -17.74 28.13 -31.08
N GLN A 960 -18.42 28.50 -29.99
CA GLN A 960 -17.93 28.17 -28.65
C GLN A 960 -18.03 26.66 -28.37
N PRO A 961 -17.02 26.06 -27.72
CA PRO A 961 -17.00 24.62 -27.47
C PRO A 961 -17.97 24.17 -26.35
N PHE A 962 -18.41 25.10 -25.50
CA PHE A 962 -19.49 24.95 -24.52
C PHE A 962 -20.19 26.32 -24.36
N PRO A 963 -21.40 26.39 -23.80
CA PRO A 963 -22.09 27.66 -23.56
C PRO A 963 -21.25 28.55 -22.62
N GLN A 964 -20.65 29.61 -23.16
CA GLN A 964 -19.86 30.58 -22.40
C GLN A 964 -20.49 31.98 -22.48
N ILE A 965 -20.46 32.67 -23.63
CA ILE A 965 -20.97 34.05 -23.75
C ILE A 965 -22.48 34.08 -23.56
N SER A 966 -23.19 33.14 -24.17
CA SER A 966 -24.65 33.00 -24.07
C SER A 966 -25.07 32.02 -22.96
N ARG A 967 -24.22 31.80 -21.95
CA ARG A 967 -24.51 30.84 -20.87
C ARG A 967 -25.69 31.35 -20.03
N PRO A 968 -26.75 30.55 -19.84
CA PRO A 968 -27.83 30.92 -18.93
C PRO A 968 -27.35 30.79 -17.48
N VAL A 969 -27.31 31.90 -16.75
CA VAL A 969 -26.92 31.92 -15.34
C VAL A 969 -27.84 32.83 -14.52
N ILE A 970 -28.31 32.33 -13.38
CA ILE A 970 -29.10 33.07 -12.40
C ILE A 970 -28.12 33.70 -11.40
N LYS A 971 -27.95 35.03 -11.47
CA LYS A 971 -27.06 35.76 -10.57
C LYS A 971 -27.52 35.63 -9.11
N ALA A 972 -26.61 35.21 -8.23
CA ALA A 972 -26.84 35.19 -6.79
C ALA A 972 -27.09 36.61 -6.26
N THR A 973 -28.08 36.75 -5.39
CA THR A 973 -28.41 37.99 -4.71
C THR A 973 -27.50 38.23 -3.50
N GLY A 974 -27.48 39.45 -2.98
CA GLY A 974 -26.74 39.75 -1.76
C GLY A 974 -27.26 39.00 -0.52
N GLN A 975 -28.50 38.49 -0.55
CA GLN A 975 -29.03 37.61 0.49
C GLN A 975 -28.44 36.21 0.36
N ASP A 976 -28.51 35.61 -0.84
CA ASP A 976 -28.00 34.26 -1.11
C ASP A 976 -26.54 34.11 -0.63
N LEU A 977 -25.70 35.12 -0.89
CA LEU A 977 -24.28 35.10 -0.54
C LEU A 977 -24.03 35.13 0.98
N ARG A 978 -24.92 35.70 1.79
CA ARG A 978 -24.73 35.77 3.25
C ARG A 978 -25.21 34.51 3.98
N GLU A 979 -25.88 33.60 3.26
CA GLU A 979 -26.47 32.41 3.84
C GLU A 979 -25.50 31.22 3.78
N GLN A 980 -25.59 30.33 4.76
CA GLN A 980 -24.97 28.99 4.69
C GLN A 980 -25.93 27.99 4.03
N GLU A 981 -27.24 28.17 4.21
CA GLU A 981 -28.30 27.39 3.59
C GLU A 981 -29.22 28.33 2.80
N LEU A 982 -29.42 28.05 1.51
CA LEU A 982 -30.13 28.94 0.60
C LEU A 982 -31.63 28.93 0.88
N SER A 983 -32.12 29.98 1.53
CA SER A 983 -33.52 30.15 1.92
C SER A 983 -34.47 30.17 0.71
N ARG A 984 -33.98 30.55 -0.47
CA ARG A 984 -34.74 30.52 -1.73
C ARG A 984 -35.23 29.12 -2.15
N PHE A 985 -34.62 28.07 -1.61
CA PHE A 985 -35.00 26.67 -1.84
C PHE A 985 -35.69 26.05 -0.62
N ALA A 986 -36.04 26.84 0.39
CA ALA A 986 -36.82 26.34 1.52
C ALA A 986 -38.14 25.73 1.02
N GLN A 987 -38.40 24.47 1.39
CA GLN A 987 -39.58 23.71 0.96
C GLN A 987 -39.69 23.48 -0.56
N ALA A 988 -38.60 23.66 -1.31
CA ALA A 988 -38.60 23.33 -2.73
C ALA A 988 -38.73 21.81 -2.93
N THR A 989 -39.48 21.42 -3.96
CA THR A 989 -39.59 20.03 -4.40
C THR A 989 -39.01 19.87 -5.79
N ALA A 990 -38.38 18.73 -6.05
CA ALA A 990 -37.83 18.39 -7.36
C ALA A 990 -38.09 16.92 -7.68
N ARG A 991 -38.20 16.57 -8.97
CA ARG A 991 -38.28 15.16 -9.38
C ARG A 991 -36.97 14.45 -9.11
N THR A 992 -37.04 13.22 -8.60
CA THR A 992 -35.86 12.38 -8.30
C THR A 992 -34.96 12.23 -9.52
N PHE A 993 -35.53 12.04 -10.71
CA PHE A 993 -34.74 11.95 -11.95
C PHE A 993 -34.01 13.25 -12.29
N SER A 994 -34.64 14.41 -12.13
CA SER A 994 -34.02 15.72 -12.34
C SER A 994 -32.81 15.93 -11.41
N LEU A 995 -32.93 15.51 -10.15
CA LEU A 995 -31.83 15.55 -9.18
C LEU A 995 -30.69 14.58 -9.54
N THR A 996 -30.99 13.34 -9.94
CA THR A 996 -29.94 12.41 -10.38
C THR A 996 -29.23 12.86 -11.66
N ALA A 997 -29.91 13.62 -12.53
CA ALA A 997 -29.34 14.19 -13.74
C ALA A 997 -28.28 15.27 -13.46
N LEU A 998 -28.27 15.87 -12.26
CA LEU A 998 -27.22 16.80 -11.83
C LEU A 998 -25.82 16.15 -11.80
N SER A 999 -25.74 14.81 -11.77
CA SER A 999 -24.46 14.10 -11.93
C SER A 999 -23.75 14.43 -13.25
N SER A 1000 -24.48 14.78 -14.30
CA SER A 1000 -23.92 15.26 -15.56
C SER A 1000 -23.25 16.63 -15.45
N ARG A 1001 -23.57 17.40 -14.39
CA ARG A 1001 -23.05 18.74 -14.09
C ARG A 1001 -22.05 18.75 -12.92
N GLY A 1002 -21.48 17.59 -12.60
CA GLY A 1002 -20.41 17.46 -11.61
C GLY A 1002 -20.87 17.32 -10.16
N TRP A 1003 -22.15 17.01 -9.92
CA TRP A 1003 -22.64 16.61 -8.60
C TRP A 1003 -22.44 15.11 -8.34
N GLU A 1004 -22.15 14.72 -7.11
CA GLU A 1004 -21.97 13.34 -6.67
C GLU A 1004 -23.15 12.89 -5.81
N ILE A 1005 -23.74 11.74 -6.13
CA ILE A 1005 -24.83 11.17 -5.32
C ILE A 1005 -24.21 10.40 -4.15
N GLY A 1006 -24.62 10.72 -2.93
CA GLY A 1006 -24.12 10.13 -1.69
C GLY A 1006 -24.42 8.64 -1.52
N GLU A 1007 -23.80 8.03 -0.53
CA GLU A 1007 -23.96 6.61 -0.24
C GLU A 1007 -25.16 6.31 0.66
N MET A 1008 -25.56 5.04 0.70
CA MET A 1008 -26.46 4.53 1.74
C MET A 1008 -25.61 4.36 3.02
N ILE A 1009 -25.56 5.40 3.84
CA ILE A 1009 -24.76 5.40 5.07
C ILE A 1009 -25.56 4.83 6.25
N ASP A 1010 -26.90 5.01 6.25
CA ASP A 1010 -27.84 4.42 7.21
C ASP A 1010 -29.24 4.26 6.57
N GLY A 1011 -29.63 3.04 6.17
CA GLY A 1011 -30.94 2.73 5.57
C GLY A 1011 -30.93 2.54 4.04
N PRO A 1012 -32.08 2.20 3.41
CA PRO A 1012 -32.15 1.82 2.00
C PRO A 1012 -32.14 3.01 1.02
N ALA A 1013 -31.91 4.25 1.47
CA ALA A 1013 -32.01 5.44 0.62
C ALA A 1013 -30.77 6.35 0.73
N ARG A 1014 -30.50 7.11 -0.33
CA ARG A 1014 -29.43 8.13 -0.40
C ARG A 1014 -30.04 9.50 -0.13
N HIS A 1015 -29.56 10.20 0.89
CA HIS A 1015 -30.13 11.48 1.33
C HIS A 1015 -29.34 12.71 0.89
N GLN A 1016 -28.22 12.53 0.20
CA GLN A 1016 -27.28 13.61 -0.07
C GLN A 1016 -26.85 13.58 -1.53
N ILE A 1017 -26.81 14.75 -2.17
CA ILE A 1017 -26.12 14.98 -3.43
C ILE A 1017 -25.16 16.14 -3.21
N SER A 1018 -23.86 15.93 -3.40
CA SER A 1018 -22.83 16.87 -3.01
C SER A 1018 -22.00 17.37 -4.18
N ARG A 1019 -21.42 18.56 -4.07
CA ARG A 1019 -20.48 19.12 -5.06
C ARG A 1019 -19.39 19.90 -4.35
N SER A 1020 -18.13 19.67 -4.74
CA SER A 1020 -17.00 20.41 -4.20
C SER A 1020 -17.03 21.88 -4.60
N ALA A 1021 -16.78 22.75 -3.63
CA ALA A 1021 -16.75 24.20 -3.73
C ALA A 1021 -15.33 24.75 -3.47
N PRO A 1022 -15.03 25.98 -3.93
CA PRO A 1022 -13.74 26.63 -3.69
C PRO A 1022 -13.34 26.69 -2.21
N GLY A 1023 -12.02 26.63 -1.94
CA GLY A 1023 -11.46 26.61 -0.57
C GLY A 1023 -11.63 25.28 0.17
N GLY A 1024 -11.84 24.18 -0.56
CA GLY A 1024 -12.02 22.85 0.04
C GLY A 1024 -13.33 22.72 0.83
N ARG A 1025 -14.38 23.41 0.37
CA ARG A 1025 -15.74 23.36 0.92
C ARG A 1025 -16.58 22.38 0.11
N MET A 1026 -17.76 22.05 0.62
CA MET A 1026 -18.73 21.18 -0.05
C MET A 1026 -20.12 21.81 0.01
N VAL A 1027 -20.82 21.84 -1.12
CA VAL A 1027 -22.26 22.15 -1.16
C VAL A 1027 -23.03 20.85 -1.22
N ASP A 1028 -24.02 20.71 -0.35
CA ASP A 1028 -24.89 19.55 -0.23
C ASP A 1028 -26.34 19.94 -0.55
N ILE A 1029 -26.97 19.11 -1.38
CA ILE A 1029 -28.42 19.04 -1.52
C ILE A 1029 -28.89 17.87 -0.64
N TRP A 1030 -29.56 18.20 0.46
CA TRP A 1030 -30.20 17.19 1.31
C TRP A 1030 -31.57 16.82 0.73
N LEU A 1031 -31.92 15.53 0.81
CA LEU A 1031 -33.12 14.95 0.20
C LEU A 1031 -34.01 14.27 1.25
N SER A 1032 -35.31 14.55 1.19
CA SER A 1032 -36.34 13.87 1.97
C SER A 1032 -37.48 13.42 1.05
N PRO A 1033 -37.91 12.14 1.07
CA PRO A 1033 -37.49 11.06 1.97
C PRO A 1033 -36.20 10.33 1.55
N GLY A 1034 -35.48 10.77 0.52
CA GLY A 1034 -34.24 10.16 0.03
C GLY A 1034 -34.43 9.30 -1.23
N ILE A 1035 -33.35 8.99 -1.95
CA ILE A 1035 -33.37 8.23 -3.21
C ILE A 1035 -33.17 6.72 -2.92
N PRO A 1036 -34.17 5.86 -3.13
CA PRO A 1036 -34.06 4.40 -2.93
C PRO A 1036 -33.18 3.73 -3.99
N PRO A 1037 -32.91 2.40 -3.92
CA PRO A 1037 -32.05 1.72 -4.88
C PRO A 1037 -32.59 1.79 -6.31
N ASP A 1038 -33.92 1.75 -6.47
CA ASP A 1038 -34.62 2.09 -7.72
C ASP A 1038 -35.19 3.52 -7.62
N PRO A 1039 -34.58 4.52 -8.30
CA PRO A 1039 -35.02 5.91 -8.23
C PRO A 1039 -36.47 6.17 -8.68
N ARG A 1040 -37.14 5.18 -9.30
CA ARG A 1040 -38.54 5.27 -9.74
C ARG A 1040 -39.55 5.11 -8.60
N GLU A 1041 -39.14 4.54 -7.47
CA GLU A 1041 -40.03 4.28 -6.34
C GLU A 1041 -40.51 5.57 -5.65
N ILE A 1042 -39.70 6.63 -5.71
CA ILE A 1042 -40.04 7.94 -5.16
C ILE A 1042 -39.89 8.98 -6.28
N GLU A 1043 -41.02 9.52 -6.74
CA GLU A 1043 -41.05 10.46 -7.87
C GLU A 1043 -40.46 11.83 -7.52
N THR A 1044 -40.71 12.33 -6.30
CA THR A 1044 -40.37 13.69 -5.86
C THR A 1044 -39.62 13.69 -4.53
N GLN A 1045 -38.76 14.69 -4.36
CA GLN A 1045 -37.96 14.92 -3.15
C GLN A 1045 -38.20 16.36 -2.67
N GLU A 1046 -38.34 16.55 -1.37
CA GLU A 1046 -38.08 17.84 -0.73
C GLU A 1046 -36.56 18.04 -0.63
N ILE A 1047 -36.10 19.25 -0.95
CA ILE A 1047 -34.68 19.56 -0.97
C ILE A 1047 -34.31 20.71 -0.01
N SER A 1048 -33.09 20.67 0.50
CA SER A 1048 -32.42 21.85 1.05
C SER A 1048 -30.98 21.93 0.54
N VAL A 1049 -30.46 23.15 0.34
CA VAL A 1049 -29.15 23.38 -0.27
C VAL A 1049 -28.26 24.14 0.70
N ARG A 1050 -27.18 23.50 1.16
CA ARG A 1050 -26.33 24.01 2.24
C ARG A 1050 -24.85 23.86 1.93
N LEU A 1051 -24.03 24.81 2.39
CA LEU A 1051 -22.58 24.71 2.43
C LEU A 1051 -22.12 24.06 3.75
N ASP A 1052 -21.18 23.12 3.69
CA ASP A 1052 -20.65 22.40 4.85
C ASP A 1052 -20.07 23.32 5.93
N ARG A 1053 -19.42 24.42 5.51
CA ARG A 1053 -18.85 25.46 6.37
C ARG A 1053 -18.78 26.82 5.67
N GLY A 1054 -19.01 27.90 6.43
CA GLY A 1054 -18.99 29.28 5.92
C GLY A 1054 -20.29 29.68 5.22
N THR A 1055 -20.22 30.70 4.37
CA THR A 1055 -21.33 31.27 3.61
C THR A 1055 -21.09 31.13 2.10
N PHE A 1056 -22.13 31.26 1.27
CA PHE A 1056 -21.97 31.24 -0.18
C PHE A 1056 -21.09 32.39 -0.73
N ALA A 1057 -20.92 33.49 0.02
CA ALA A 1057 -19.93 34.53 -0.30
C ALA A 1057 -18.51 33.97 -0.32
N ASP A 1058 -18.18 33.07 0.60
CA ASP A 1058 -16.85 32.45 0.72
C ASP A 1058 -16.54 31.47 -0.43
N ALA A 1059 -17.58 31.02 -1.13
CA ALA A 1059 -17.47 30.17 -2.33
C ALA A 1059 -17.37 30.99 -3.63
N GLY A 1060 -17.64 32.30 -3.59
CA GLY A 1060 -17.58 33.21 -4.75
C GLY A 1060 -18.91 33.37 -5.50
N LEU A 1061 -19.09 34.56 -6.10
CA LEU A 1061 -20.33 34.96 -6.79
C LEU A 1061 -20.66 34.03 -7.97
N VAL A 1062 -19.67 33.67 -8.79
CA VAL A 1062 -19.89 32.81 -9.97
C VAL A 1062 -20.35 31.43 -9.53
N PHE A 1063 -19.62 30.79 -8.61
CA PHE A 1063 -19.96 29.45 -8.14
C PHE A 1063 -21.35 29.42 -7.48
N ALA A 1064 -21.66 30.38 -6.60
CA ALA A 1064 -22.99 30.47 -5.99
C ALA A 1064 -24.11 30.61 -7.04
N SER A 1065 -23.90 31.44 -8.07
CA SER A 1065 -24.86 31.65 -9.16
C SER A 1065 -25.06 30.37 -10.00
N GLU A 1066 -23.99 29.60 -10.22
CA GLU A 1066 -24.03 28.31 -10.92
C GLU A 1066 -24.80 27.25 -10.13
N ILE A 1067 -24.58 27.16 -8.80
CA ILE A 1067 -25.36 26.28 -7.92
C ILE A 1067 -26.85 26.64 -7.96
N ILE A 1068 -27.19 27.93 -7.86
CA ILE A 1068 -28.59 28.38 -7.93
C ILE A 1068 -29.22 28.01 -9.27
N THR A 1069 -28.47 28.17 -10.37
CA THR A 1069 -28.93 27.84 -11.72
C THR A 1069 -29.19 26.34 -11.87
N ASP A 1070 -28.26 25.49 -11.39
CA ASP A 1070 -28.40 24.03 -11.40
C ASP A 1070 -29.63 23.57 -10.63
N VAL A 1071 -29.78 24.03 -9.39
CA VAL A 1071 -30.88 23.62 -8.51
C VAL A 1071 -32.21 24.14 -9.03
N THR A 1072 -32.26 25.39 -9.50
CA THR A 1072 -33.49 25.97 -10.08
C THR A 1072 -33.93 25.18 -11.32
N GLY A 1073 -32.99 24.78 -12.17
CA GLY A 1073 -33.25 23.92 -13.32
C GLY A 1073 -33.80 22.54 -12.94
N ALA A 1074 -33.33 21.96 -11.83
CA ALA A 1074 -33.83 20.68 -11.32
C ALA A 1074 -35.22 20.78 -10.67
N THR A 1075 -35.57 21.93 -10.08
CA THR A 1075 -36.88 22.18 -9.47
C THR A 1075 -37.97 22.61 -10.47
N ALA A 1076 -37.59 23.08 -11.66
CA ALA A 1076 -38.52 23.60 -12.66
C ALA A 1076 -39.09 22.54 -13.63
N GLN A 1077 -38.60 21.29 -13.55
CA GLN A 1077 -38.94 20.15 -14.44
C GLN A 1077 -39.66 19.05 -13.67
#